data_AF-A0A8H3BYM3-F1
#
_entry.id   AF-A0A8H3BYM3-F1
#
_cell.length_a   1.000
_cell.length_b   1.000
_cell.length_c   1.000
_cell.angle_alpha   90.00
_cell.angle_beta   90.00
_cell.angle_gamma   90.00
#
_symmetry.space_group_name_H-M   'P 1'
#
loop_
_entity.id
_entity.type
_entity.pdbx_description
1 polymer ?
#
loop_
_entity_poly.entity_id
_entity_poly.type
_entity_poly.pdbx_seq_one_letter_code
_entity_poly.pdbx_strand_id
1 'polypeptide(L)'
;MTLRKESTKSALRVVLITENFLPKIDGVTRCLARLLEHFREEGHEVMILGPEVNMSTYENYPIIGTAGIPLMLYPGLKLNFLRPKFLRSIQDFKPDVIHVVDPIWLGPQVLYALRRGWCGSKWTTSNAPIVASFHTNLPTYASLFGLKFLEPIMWRWIRHIHAQCRLTACPTLSTATVLMHQGLHNMRIWPRGVDLDAFGPHKRCLELRREWGIKGSPGRCDLSTNKRGYLLTPPPSPTPSKGSHAYWNDLCVILYAGRLSYEKNLRFLIDSYSLLLEMLGELTPTPLFVFAGDGPARDSLEELCRLKRIRARFTGHLSGEQLAKCYASADVFAFPSYTETFGQVVLEALASGLPIVGLDADGTRDLVQHERTGLFVASLVLSAAAQQVAQTPLHLNPNFTGHGIRPNVTAYGANTQRLELSSLSVDGFTVAGHQSFPSHQVRVKRVKDFCDPTVNVYSGYLDVDYGAKHLFFYFFESRSDPDSDPVLMWINGGPGCSSSLGLFMELGPCSIHGPLQSGSNGTEWNPYSWNNKANLFFLDQVAVESELDLAMLVYYGETISTTEDAARNVQAFVTIFFETFSKFKGREFHMSGESYGGRYLPVFASEIIDQNSRAAALGFEPINLKSVLIGNGITDSKTMWEGYYDIQCKNLSVVPFQDIKACLHRCLKMYKKDCIEQMDPTGCSLAAEFCDYALSVPYYATGRNPYDMTKPCKREELESSLCYPVTNYINEFLDRPETRRALGVHPSIGNYTGCSRDVGVRFSASLDHYHSNQWYIAGLLERGIKVLIYVGTYDWICNWVGNQKWVMALDWTGGAEFTAQKDRDWVVDGQVAGFTRSANGLTFATVNAAGHMVPYDKPKEALAMLSRWLEGEDL
;
A
#
# COMPACT_ATOMS: atom_id res chain seq x y z
N MET A 1 -11.72 26.91 29.50
CA MET A 1 -10.66 27.82 29.04
C MET A 1 -11.34 28.98 28.33
N THR A 2 -11.37 30.14 28.97
CA THR A 2 -12.11 31.34 28.56
C THR A 2 -11.45 31.94 27.32
N LEU A 3 -12.06 31.72 26.14
CA LEU A 3 -11.60 32.34 24.90
C LEU A 3 -11.90 33.85 24.96
N ARG A 4 -10.82 34.63 24.81
CA ARG A 4 -10.84 36.09 24.67
C ARG A 4 -11.84 36.50 23.58
N LYS A 5 -12.99 37.04 24.01
CA LYS A 5 -13.75 38.03 23.21
C LYS A 5 -12.99 39.34 23.33
N GLU A 6 -12.27 39.73 22.28
CA GLU A 6 -12.01 41.13 21.91
C GLU A 6 -11.11 41.18 20.67
N SER A 7 -11.74 41.29 19.50
CA SER A 7 -11.19 41.93 18.30
C SER A 7 -12.39 42.26 17.42
N THR A 8 -12.81 43.53 17.44
CA THR A 8 -13.67 44.11 16.42
C THR A 8 -12.90 44.04 15.09
N LYS A 9 -13.07 42.94 14.33
CA LYS A 9 -12.47 42.83 13.01
C LYS A 9 -13.13 43.85 12.09
N SER A 10 -12.32 44.70 11.45
CA SER A 10 -12.77 45.60 10.39
C SER A 10 -13.35 44.78 9.23
N ALA A 11 -14.45 45.24 8.64
CA ALA A 11 -15.01 44.66 7.42
C ALA A 11 -13.95 44.66 6.30
N LEU A 12 -13.77 43.50 5.64
CA LEU A 12 -12.83 43.34 4.53
C LEU A 12 -13.53 43.39 3.19
N ARG A 13 -12.79 43.80 2.16
CA ARG A 13 -13.20 43.79 0.75
C ARG A 13 -12.50 42.66 0.03
N VAL A 14 -13.25 41.62 -0.34
CA VAL A 14 -12.71 40.37 -0.87
C VAL A 14 -13.07 40.21 -2.35
N VAL A 15 -12.09 39.93 -3.20
CA VAL A 15 -12.34 39.47 -4.57
C VAL A 15 -12.19 37.96 -4.63
N LEU A 16 -13.23 37.27 -5.06
CA LEU A 16 -13.27 35.82 -5.22
C LEU A 16 -13.21 35.47 -6.70
N ILE A 17 -12.18 34.72 -7.11
CA ILE A 17 -11.97 34.29 -8.50
C ILE A 17 -12.16 32.77 -8.55
N THR A 18 -13.11 32.29 -9.36
CA THR A 18 -13.44 30.87 -9.42
C THR A 18 -13.72 30.40 -10.85
N GLU A 19 -13.32 29.16 -11.17
CA GLU A 19 -13.68 28.49 -12.43
C GLU A 19 -15.14 28.06 -12.49
N ASN A 20 -15.76 27.91 -11.32
CA ASN A 20 -17.11 27.40 -11.24
C ASN A 20 -17.91 28.07 -10.12
N PHE A 21 -19.17 28.38 -10.41
CA PHE A 21 -20.09 28.97 -9.45
C PHE A 21 -21.54 28.53 -9.74
N LEU A 22 -22.47 28.86 -8.84
CA LEU A 22 -23.90 28.55 -8.99
C LEU A 22 -24.44 29.06 -10.34
N PRO A 23 -25.39 28.36 -11.00
CA PRO A 23 -26.28 27.31 -10.48
C PRO A 23 -25.72 25.88 -10.54
N LYS A 24 -24.48 25.68 -11.01
CA LYS A 24 -23.86 24.35 -10.95
C LYS A 24 -23.60 23.97 -9.49
N ILE A 25 -24.20 22.86 -9.04
CA ILE A 25 -24.06 22.37 -7.66
C ILE A 25 -22.94 21.32 -7.62
N ASP A 26 -21.86 21.63 -6.90
CA ASP A 26 -20.82 20.70 -6.52
C ASP A 26 -20.24 21.05 -5.15
N GLY A 27 -19.27 20.27 -4.68
CA GLY A 27 -18.65 20.48 -3.37
C GLY A 27 -17.88 21.80 -3.25
N VAL A 28 -17.43 22.39 -4.37
CA VAL A 28 -16.76 23.68 -4.41
C VAL A 28 -17.79 24.79 -4.33
N THR A 29 -18.81 24.79 -5.19
CA THR A 29 -19.82 25.84 -5.21
C THR A 29 -20.62 25.92 -3.91
N ARG A 30 -20.90 24.79 -3.25
CA ARG A 30 -21.46 24.77 -1.89
C ARG A 30 -20.53 25.40 -0.85
N CYS A 31 -19.22 25.14 -0.94
CA CYS A 31 -18.24 25.73 -0.04
C CYS A 31 -18.16 27.26 -0.21
N LEU A 32 -18.18 27.73 -1.46
CA LEU A 32 -18.18 29.16 -1.76
C LEU A 32 -19.48 29.85 -1.34
N ALA A 33 -20.64 29.21 -1.55
CA ALA A 33 -21.93 29.71 -1.10
C ALA A 33 -21.94 29.93 0.43
N ARG A 34 -21.52 28.94 1.21
CA ARG A 34 -21.42 29.06 2.68
C ARG A 34 -20.39 30.10 3.13
N LEU A 35 -19.28 30.22 2.40
CA LEU A 35 -18.30 31.28 2.67
C LEU A 35 -18.92 32.67 2.47
N LEU A 36 -19.70 32.87 1.41
CA LEU A 36 -20.36 34.15 1.11
C LEU A 36 -21.45 34.48 2.13
N GLU A 37 -22.24 33.49 2.55
CA GLU A 37 -23.22 33.64 3.64
C GLU A 37 -22.52 34.11 4.93
N HIS A 38 -21.39 33.47 5.30
CA HIS A 38 -20.60 33.85 6.46
C HIS A 38 -19.99 35.25 6.32
N PHE A 39 -19.46 35.59 5.13
CA PHE A 39 -18.95 36.94 4.86
C PHE A 39 -20.02 38.00 5.02
N ARG A 40 -21.27 37.71 4.64
CA ARG A 40 -22.40 38.63 4.83
C ARG A 40 -22.72 38.81 6.32
N GLU A 41 -22.74 37.72 7.08
CA GLU A 41 -22.97 37.75 8.53
C GLU A 41 -21.90 38.54 9.29
N GLU A 42 -20.64 38.43 8.85
CA GLU A 42 -19.51 39.19 9.39
C GLU A 42 -19.38 40.61 8.79
N GLY A 43 -20.30 41.02 7.90
CA GLY A 43 -20.35 42.35 7.31
C GLY A 43 -19.25 42.67 6.30
N HIS A 44 -18.65 41.66 5.66
CA HIS A 44 -17.63 41.83 4.61
C HIS A 44 -18.26 42.18 3.25
N GLU A 45 -17.51 42.92 2.43
CA GLU A 45 -17.87 43.22 1.05
C GLU A 45 -17.17 42.24 0.12
N VAL A 46 -17.90 41.65 -0.85
CA VAL A 46 -17.34 40.63 -1.73
C VAL A 46 -17.72 40.90 -3.18
N MET A 47 -16.80 40.62 -4.11
CA MET A 47 -17.07 40.60 -5.55
C MET A 47 -16.61 39.27 -6.15
N ILE A 48 -17.47 38.64 -6.95
CA ILE A 48 -17.23 37.32 -7.53
C ILE A 48 -16.90 37.47 -9.03
N LEU A 49 -15.77 36.92 -9.44
CA LEU A 49 -15.30 36.87 -10.82
C LEU A 49 -15.23 35.40 -11.26
N GLY A 50 -16.01 35.02 -12.27
CA GLY A 50 -16.11 33.62 -12.65
C GLY A 50 -16.94 33.39 -13.90
N PRO A 51 -17.52 32.18 -14.09
CA PRO A 51 -18.27 31.86 -15.29
C PRO A 51 -19.51 32.75 -15.44
N GLU A 52 -19.92 32.98 -16.68
CA GLU A 52 -21.21 33.57 -17.00
C GLU A 52 -22.34 32.62 -16.58
N VAL A 53 -23.21 33.14 -15.72
CA VAL A 53 -24.33 32.44 -15.11
C VAL A 53 -25.57 33.32 -15.21
N ASN A 54 -26.76 32.73 -15.16
CA ASN A 54 -28.05 33.45 -15.24
C ASN A 54 -28.37 34.17 -13.92
N MET A 55 -27.38 34.83 -13.31
CA MET A 55 -27.45 35.48 -12.02
C MET A 55 -26.44 36.62 -12.00
N SER A 56 -26.89 37.84 -11.65
CA SER A 56 -26.04 39.02 -11.54
C SER A 56 -25.53 39.28 -10.12
N THR A 57 -26.19 38.72 -9.11
CA THR A 57 -25.81 38.84 -7.69
C THR A 57 -26.11 37.56 -6.90
N TYR A 58 -25.32 37.26 -5.87
CA TYR A 58 -25.58 36.21 -4.88
C TYR A 58 -25.33 36.75 -3.48
N GLU A 59 -26.29 36.60 -2.54
CA GLU A 59 -26.23 37.21 -1.21
C GLU A 59 -25.92 38.73 -1.25
N ASN A 60 -26.48 39.43 -2.26
CA ASN A 60 -26.22 40.84 -2.59
C ASN A 60 -24.81 41.16 -3.11
N TYR A 61 -23.93 40.18 -3.26
CA TYR A 61 -22.61 40.38 -3.86
C TYR A 61 -22.67 40.32 -5.39
N PRO A 62 -22.01 41.26 -6.10
CA PRO A 62 -21.98 41.27 -7.56
C PRO A 62 -21.21 40.08 -8.14
N ILE A 63 -21.77 39.47 -9.18
CA ILE A 63 -21.13 38.43 -10.01
C ILE A 63 -20.79 39.03 -11.37
N ILE A 64 -19.52 38.95 -11.76
CA ILE A 64 -19.05 39.36 -13.08
C ILE A 64 -18.64 38.11 -13.85
N GLY A 65 -19.51 37.71 -14.78
CA GLY A 65 -19.33 36.51 -15.60
C GLY A 65 -18.33 36.66 -16.74
N THR A 66 -17.80 35.53 -17.20
CA THR A 66 -17.04 35.39 -18.45
C THR A 66 -17.40 34.11 -19.21
N ALA A 67 -17.17 34.13 -20.52
CA ALA A 67 -17.34 32.95 -21.34
C ALA A 67 -16.21 31.93 -21.08
N GLY A 68 -16.52 30.65 -21.24
CA GLY A 68 -15.57 29.56 -21.08
C GLY A 68 -15.91 28.36 -21.96
N ILE A 69 -14.89 27.57 -22.29
CA ILE A 69 -15.02 26.36 -23.13
C ILE A 69 -15.17 25.14 -22.21
N PRO A 70 -16.17 24.27 -22.41
CA PRO A 70 -16.30 23.04 -21.62
C PRO A 70 -15.15 22.07 -21.92
N LEU A 71 -14.61 21.42 -20.90
CA LEU A 71 -13.58 20.40 -21.07
C LEU A 71 -14.19 19.12 -21.68
N MET A 72 -13.57 18.55 -22.72
CA MET A 72 -14.11 17.38 -23.45
C MET A 72 -14.38 16.17 -22.53
N LEU A 73 -13.44 15.85 -21.63
CA LEU A 73 -13.56 14.73 -20.69
C LEU A 73 -14.35 15.09 -19.42
N TYR A 74 -14.61 16.37 -19.19
CA TYR A 74 -15.37 16.84 -18.03
C TYR A 74 -16.24 18.07 -18.39
N PRO A 75 -17.33 17.89 -19.16
CA PRO A 75 -18.09 19.00 -19.75
C PRO A 75 -18.67 19.98 -18.72
N GLY A 76 -18.82 19.53 -17.46
CA GLY A 76 -19.29 20.36 -16.36
C GLY A 76 -18.26 21.39 -15.86
N LEU A 77 -16.97 21.26 -16.18
CA LEU A 77 -15.95 22.28 -15.88
C LEU A 77 -15.68 23.09 -17.14
N LYS A 78 -15.85 24.41 -17.04
CA LYS A 78 -15.56 25.35 -18.12
C LYS A 78 -14.23 26.03 -17.87
N LEU A 79 -13.37 26.07 -18.87
CA LEU A 79 -12.12 26.83 -18.86
C LEU A 79 -12.46 28.29 -19.20
N ASN A 80 -12.53 29.14 -18.17
CA ASN A 80 -12.98 30.53 -18.28
C ASN A 80 -11.85 31.49 -18.65
N PHE A 81 -12.16 32.53 -19.42
CA PHE A 81 -11.15 33.47 -19.92
C PHE A 81 -11.18 34.82 -19.21
N LEU A 82 -10.00 35.42 -19.02
CA LEU A 82 -9.86 36.77 -18.49
C LEU A 82 -10.59 37.80 -19.37
N ARG A 83 -11.32 38.73 -18.73
CA ARG A 83 -11.94 39.89 -19.41
C ARG A 83 -11.30 41.19 -18.93
N PRO A 84 -11.13 42.21 -19.80
CA PRO A 84 -10.70 43.55 -19.37
C PRO A 84 -11.61 44.18 -18.31
N LYS A 85 -12.89 43.77 -18.24
CA LYS A 85 -13.83 44.20 -17.19
C LYS A 85 -13.40 43.69 -15.80
N PHE A 86 -12.85 42.47 -15.69
CA PHE A 86 -12.37 41.94 -14.41
C PHE A 86 -11.29 42.83 -13.82
N LEU A 87 -10.31 43.22 -14.62
CA LEU A 87 -9.19 44.06 -14.18
C LEU A 87 -9.66 45.44 -13.72
N ARG A 88 -10.58 46.07 -14.46
CA ARG A 88 -11.20 47.35 -14.07
C ARG A 88 -12.01 47.22 -12.79
N SER A 89 -12.83 46.18 -12.68
CA SER A 89 -13.63 45.94 -11.47
C SER A 89 -12.77 45.67 -10.24
N ILE A 90 -11.66 44.92 -10.36
CA ILE A 90 -10.70 44.73 -9.26
C ILE A 90 -10.10 46.07 -8.83
N GLN A 91 -9.73 46.92 -9.80
CA GLN A 91 -9.15 48.24 -9.53
C GLN A 91 -10.14 49.16 -8.80
N ASP A 92 -11.39 49.23 -9.27
CA ASP A 92 -12.44 50.04 -8.66
C ASP A 92 -12.84 49.50 -7.27
N PHE A 93 -12.90 48.18 -7.15
CA PHE A 93 -13.22 47.48 -5.90
C PHE A 93 -12.05 47.47 -4.91
N LYS A 94 -10.81 47.88 -5.24
CA LYS A 94 -9.63 48.00 -4.35
C LYS A 94 -9.57 46.94 -3.21
N PRO A 95 -9.57 45.63 -3.50
CA PRO A 95 -9.74 44.61 -2.46
C PRO A 95 -8.63 44.62 -1.42
N ASP A 96 -8.97 44.21 -0.20
CA ASP A 96 -8.02 43.89 0.87
C ASP A 96 -7.44 42.48 0.71
N VAL A 97 -8.19 41.56 0.08
CA VAL A 97 -7.77 40.17 -0.16
C VAL A 97 -8.28 39.69 -1.52
N ILE A 98 -7.46 38.93 -2.24
CA ILE A 98 -7.86 38.22 -3.46
C ILE A 98 -7.77 36.73 -3.20
N HIS A 99 -8.90 36.04 -3.33
CA HIS A 99 -9.00 34.60 -3.16
C HIS A 99 -9.20 33.93 -4.51
N VAL A 100 -8.20 33.16 -4.94
CA VAL A 100 -8.29 32.30 -6.12
C VAL A 100 -8.68 30.86 -5.73
N VAL A 101 -9.81 30.40 -6.23
CA VAL A 101 -10.37 29.08 -5.91
C VAL A 101 -9.97 28.08 -7.00
N ASP A 102 -9.32 26.98 -6.63
CA ASP A 102 -8.83 25.94 -7.55
C ASP A 102 -8.15 26.55 -8.80
N PRO A 103 -7.08 27.35 -8.63
CA PRO A 103 -6.53 28.14 -9.73
C PRO A 103 -5.83 27.23 -10.75
N ILE A 104 -6.54 26.87 -11.82
CA ILE A 104 -6.01 26.04 -12.90
C ILE A 104 -5.93 26.81 -14.22
N TRP A 105 -6.90 27.69 -14.53
CA TRP A 105 -6.98 28.35 -15.82
C TRP A 105 -7.22 29.87 -15.76
N LEU A 106 -8.40 30.32 -15.32
CA LEU A 106 -8.78 31.72 -15.09
C LEU A 106 -7.93 32.36 -13.99
N GLY A 107 -7.78 31.69 -12.84
CA GLY A 107 -6.95 32.18 -11.74
C GLY A 107 -5.55 32.60 -12.21
N PRO A 108 -4.79 31.71 -12.86
CA PRO A 108 -3.48 32.02 -13.43
C PRO A 108 -3.47 33.19 -14.43
N GLN A 109 -4.49 33.30 -15.30
CA GLN A 109 -4.60 34.44 -16.23
C GLN A 109 -4.76 35.77 -15.46
N VAL A 110 -5.59 35.79 -14.42
CA VAL A 110 -5.76 36.97 -13.57
C VAL A 110 -4.46 37.28 -12.85
N LEU A 111 -3.83 36.30 -12.18
CA LEU A 111 -2.57 36.47 -11.46
C LEU A 111 -1.46 37.04 -12.36
N TYR A 112 -1.35 36.53 -13.59
CA TYR A 112 -0.41 37.04 -14.58
C TYR A 112 -0.69 38.51 -14.93
N ALA A 113 -1.95 38.86 -15.21
CA ALA A 113 -2.35 40.22 -15.54
C ALA A 113 -2.09 41.21 -14.39
N LEU A 114 -2.37 40.81 -13.15
CA LEU A 114 -2.10 41.64 -11.97
C LEU A 114 -0.59 41.92 -11.80
N ARG A 115 0.26 40.91 -12.02
CA ARG A 115 1.72 41.04 -11.93
C ARG A 115 2.34 41.88 -13.04
N ARG A 116 1.75 41.85 -14.23
CA ARG A 116 2.16 42.68 -15.37
C ARG A 116 1.67 44.13 -15.26
N GLY A 117 0.92 44.48 -14.20
CA GLY A 117 0.41 45.84 -14.01
C GLY A 117 -0.71 46.21 -14.98
N TRP A 118 -1.45 45.23 -15.52
CA TRP A 118 -2.56 45.51 -16.44
C TRP A 118 -3.77 46.16 -15.75
N CYS A 119 -3.80 46.18 -14.42
CA CYS A 119 -4.71 47.00 -13.61
C CYS A 119 -4.25 48.47 -13.44
N GLY A 120 -3.28 48.92 -14.25
CA GLY A 120 -2.73 50.27 -14.22
C GLY A 120 -1.52 50.41 -13.27
N SER A 121 -0.70 51.44 -13.50
CA SER A 121 0.57 51.67 -12.80
C SER A 121 0.48 51.85 -11.28
N LYS A 122 -0.74 52.07 -10.73
CA LYS A 122 -0.99 52.29 -9.30
C LYS A 122 -1.42 51.03 -8.53
N TRP A 123 -1.71 49.92 -9.21
CA TRP A 123 -2.23 48.71 -8.57
C TRP A 123 -1.33 47.51 -8.87
N THR A 124 -0.59 47.05 -7.86
CA THR A 124 0.35 45.92 -7.94
C THR A 124 -0.07 44.79 -7.02
N THR A 125 0.53 43.60 -7.15
CA THR A 125 0.30 42.48 -6.21
C THR A 125 0.71 42.77 -4.76
N SER A 126 1.40 43.89 -4.52
CA SER A 126 1.72 44.37 -3.17
C SER A 126 0.52 45.05 -2.47
N ASN A 127 -0.56 45.37 -3.20
CA ASN A 127 -1.70 46.09 -2.66
C ASN A 127 -2.67 45.18 -1.88
N ALA A 128 -2.79 43.90 -2.25
CA ALA A 128 -3.68 42.95 -1.61
C ALA A 128 -3.02 41.55 -1.59
N PRO A 129 -2.90 40.87 -0.43
CA PRO A 129 -2.46 39.48 -0.38
C PRO A 129 -3.36 38.56 -1.21
N ILE A 130 -2.72 37.67 -1.95
CA ILE A 130 -3.36 36.65 -2.76
C ILE A 130 -3.36 35.34 -1.97
N VAL A 131 -4.52 34.74 -1.79
CA VAL A 131 -4.69 33.44 -1.15
C VAL A 131 -5.34 32.47 -2.13
N ALA A 132 -4.91 31.21 -2.10
CA ALA A 132 -5.51 30.15 -2.91
C ALA A 132 -6.32 29.22 -2.02
N SER A 133 -7.29 28.50 -2.60
CA SER A 133 -7.83 27.29 -2.00
C SER A 133 -7.80 26.11 -2.95
N PHE A 134 -7.56 24.92 -2.40
CA PHE A 134 -7.48 23.66 -3.12
C PHE A 134 -8.63 22.76 -2.67
N HIS A 135 -9.56 22.48 -3.56
CA HIS A 135 -10.76 21.66 -3.33
C HIS A 135 -10.87 20.50 -4.33
N THR A 136 -10.23 20.58 -5.50
CA THR A 136 -10.36 19.59 -6.57
C THR A 136 -8.99 19.07 -7.01
N ASN A 137 -8.74 17.77 -6.83
CA ASN A 137 -7.50 17.13 -7.28
C ASN A 137 -7.56 16.72 -8.77
N LEU A 138 -7.51 17.72 -9.65
CA LEU A 138 -7.52 17.49 -11.10
C LEU A 138 -6.35 16.64 -11.64
N PRO A 139 -5.10 16.72 -11.13
CA PRO A 139 -4.03 15.85 -11.58
C PRO A 139 -4.38 14.37 -11.46
N THR A 140 -4.92 13.93 -10.31
CA THR A 140 -5.35 12.55 -10.11
C THR A 140 -6.51 12.18 -11.03
N TYR A 141 -7.42 13.11 -11.33
CA TYR A 141 -8.49 12.86 -12.31
C TYR A 141 -7.94 12.59 -13.72
N ALA A 142 -6.89 13.30 -14.15
CA ALA A 142 -6.27 13.05 -15.45
C ALA A 142 -5.78 11.61 -15.57
N SER A 143 -5.19 11.06 -14.50
CA SER A 143 -4.76 9.67 -14.43
C SER A 143 -5.93 8.69 -14.48
N LEU A 144 -7.04 8.97 -13.79
CA LEU A 144 -8.27 8.16 -13.85
C LEU A 144 -8.91 8.15 -15.24
N PHE A 145 -8.81 9.24 -16.00
CA PHE A 145 -9.35 9.34 -17.36
C PHE A 145 -8.36 8.85 -18.44
N GLY A 146 -7.29 8.14 -18.06
CA GLY A 146 -6.33 7.56 -19.01
C GLY A 146 -5.30 8.54 -19.57
N LEU A 147 -5.18 9.73 -18.99
CA LEU A 147 -4.21 10.77 -19.38
C LEU A 147 -3.09 10.92 -18.35
N LYS A 148 -2.57 9.80 -17.82
CA LYS A 148 -1.53 9.77 -16.76
C LYS A 148 -0.29 10.61 -17.08
N PHE A 149 0.07 10.75 -18.36
CA PHE A 149 1.19 11.59 -18.79
C PHE A 149 1.01 13.09 -18.49
N LEU A 150 -0.24 13.57 -18.30
CA LEU A 150 -0.52 14.96 -17.93
C LEU A 150 -0.33 15.21 -16.44
N GLU A 151 -0.41 14.20 -15.58
CA GLU A 151 -0.36 14.36 -14.13
C GLU A 151 0.92 15.11 -13.66
N PRO A 152 2.15 14.74 -14.08
CA PRO A 152 3.36 15.47 -13.71
C PRO A 152 3.36 16.92 -14.21
N ILE A 153 2.79 17.17 -15.39
CA ILE A 153 2.71 18.51 -16.00
C ILE A 153 1.77 19.39 -15.18
N MET A 154 0.61 18.84 -14.80
CA MET A 154 -0.39 19.52 -13.99
C MET A 154 0.13 19.82 -12.59
N TRP A 155 0.86 18.88 -11.96
CA TRP A 155 1.48 19.14 -10.65
C TRP A 155 2.54 20.24 -10.71
N ARG A 156 3.37 20.25 -11.76
CA ARG A 156 4.34 21.34 -11.98
C ARG A 156 3.65 22.69 -12.17
N TRP A 157 2.53 22.72 -12.89
CA TRP A 157 1.71 23.92 -13.09
C TRP A 157 1.07 24.41 -11.77
N ILE A 158 0.43 23.51 -11.02
CA ILE A 158 -0.17 23.80 -9.71
C ILE A 158 0.87 24.35 -8.75
N ARG A 159 2.05 23.71 -8.65
CA ARG A 159 3.15 24.20 -7.81
C ARG A 159 3.56 25.62 -8.20
N HIS A 160 3.72 25.88 -9.49
CA HIS A 160 4.08 27.20 -10.00
C HIS A 160 3.05 28.28 -9.64
N ILE A 161 1.76 27.97 -9.71
CA ILE A 161 0.68 28.92 -9.41
C ILE A 161 0.54 29.13 -7.91
N HIS A 162 0.50 28.05 -7.13
CA HIS A 162 0.31 28.15 -5.69
C HIS A 162 1.51 28.80 -4.98
N ALA A 163 2.73 28.68 -5.52
CA ALA A 163 3.89 29.43 -5.07
C ALA A 163 3.74 30.97 -5.22
N GLN A 164 2.77 31.42 -6.00
CA GLN A 164 2.44 32.85 -6.18
C GLN A 164 1.51 33.39 -5.09
N CYS A 165 0.91 32.50 -4.32
CA CYS A 165 -0.06 32.82 -3.29
C CYS A 165 0.62 32.83 -1.92
N ARG A 166 0.18 33.73 -1.04
CA ARG A 166 0.69 33.84 0.33
C ARG A 166 0.40 32.58 1.15
N LEU A 167 -0.76 31.96 0.91
CA LEU A 167 -1.13 30.67 1.47
C LEU A 167 -2.07 29.93 0.53
N THR A 168 -2.12 28.60 0.70
CA THR A 168 -3.11 27.71 0.10
C THR A 168 -3.97 27.09 1.20
N ALA A 169 -5.26 27.42 1.23
CA ALA A 169 -6.22 26.76 2.10
C ALA A 169 -6.57 25.39 1.53
N CYS A 170 -6.48 24.35 2.34
CA CYS A 170 -6.83 22.98 1.96
C CYS A 170 -7.78 22.37 3.01
N PRO A 171 -8.69 21.48 2.61
CA PRO A 171 -9.80 21.04 3.44
C PRO A 171 -9.42 20.14 4.61
N THR A 172 -8.39 19.30 4.45
CA THR A 172 -8.00 18.30 5.45
C THR A 172 -6.49 18.15 5.58
N LEU A 173 -6.07 17.47 6.65
CA LEU A 173 -4.66 17.14 6.88
C LEU A 173 -4.14 16.17 5.82
N SER A 174 -4.92 15.16 5.41
CA SER A 174 -4.50 14.24 4.35
C SER A 174 -4.25 14.98 3.03
N THR A 175 -5.15 15.91 2.65
CA THR A 175 -4.96 16.75 1.47
C THR A 175 -3.71 17.64 1.60
N ALA A 176 -3.46 18.19 2.79
CA ALA A 176 -2.25 18.99 3.04
C ALA A 176 -0.98 18.16 2.84
N THR A 177 -0.97 16.91 3.31
CA THR A 177 0.15 15.97 3.12
C THR A 177 0.40 15.70 1.65
N VAL A 178 -0.63 15.43 0.85
CA VAL A 178 -0.50 15.26 -0.61
C VAL A 178 0.12 16.49 -1.26
N LEU A 179 -0.37 17.69 -0.92
CA LEU A 179 0.18 18.94 -1.45
C LEU A 179 1.64 19.17 -1.02
N MET A 180 2.01 18.79 0.20
CA MET A 180 3.40 18.83 0.68
C MET A 180 4.32 17.93 -0.14
N HIS A 181 3.92 16.69 -0.39
CA HIS A 181 4.68 15.77 -1.25
C HIS A 181 4.85 16.31 -2.68
N GLN A 182 3.86 17.07 -3.15
CA GLN A 182 3.92 17.74 -4.45
C GLN A 182 4.72 19.05 -4.43
N GLY A 183 5.36 19.41 -3.32
CA GLY A 183 6.26 20.57 -3.20
C GLY A 183 5.57 21.90 -2.88
N LEU A 184 4.38 21.88 -2.28
CA LEU A 184 3.72 23.06 -1.74
C LEU A 184 4.01 23.15 -0.22
N HIS A 185 4.38 24.34 0.28
CA HIS A 185 4.85 24.49 1.68
C HIS A 185 4.03 25.46 2.54
N ASN A 186 3.23 26.35 1.93
CA ASN A 186 2.46 27.37 2.65
C ASN A 186 0.96 27.03 2.74
N MET A 187 0.60 25.91 3.37
CA MET A 187 -0.79 25.46 3.46
C MET A 187 -1.42 25.81 4.81
N ARG A 188 -2.74 26.02 4.80
CA ARG A 188 -3.55 26.09 6.03
C ARG A 188 -4.76 25.18 5.90
N ILE A 189 -5.10 24.52 7.00
CA ILE A 189 -6.31 23.72 7.07
C ILE A 189 -7.51 24.66 7.16
N TRP A 190 -8.43 24.52 6.21
CA TRP A 190 -9.74 25.15 6.19
C TRP A 190 -10.79 24.04 6.30
N PRO A 191 -11.09 23.60 7.54
CA PRO A 191 -12.02 22.52 7.75
C PRO A 191 -13.43 22.94 7.35
N ARG A 192 -14.28 21.96 7.03
CA ARG A 192 -15.69 22.18 6.72
C ARG A 192 -16.57 21.64 7.84
N GLY A 193 -17.84 22.04 7.82
CA GLY A 193 -18.85 21.59 8.79
C GLY A 193 -20.13 21.15 8.10
N VAL A 194 -21.01 20.55 8.90
CA VAL A 194 -22.36 20.12 8.53
C VAL A 194 -23.37 20.80 9.44
N ASP A 195 -24.52 21.15 8.87
CA ASP A 195 -25.65 21.73 9.59
C ASP A 195 -26.40 20.62 10.35
N LEU A 196 -26.28 20.61 11.68
CA LEU A 196 -26.88 19.59 12.55
C LEU A 196 -28.40 19.76 12.74
N ASP A 197 -28.95 20.93 12.41
CA ASP A 197 -30.41 21.14 12.40
C ASP A 197 -31.02 20.55 11.12
N ALA A 198 -30.27 20.62 10.02
CA ALA A 198 -30.62 20.00 8.75
C ALA A 198 -30.40 18.47 8.76
N PHE A 199 -29.23 17.99 9.19
CA PHE A 199 -28.84 16.59 9.18
C PHE A 199 -28.78 16.01 10.60
N GLY A 200 -29.65 15.03 10.89
CA GLY A 200 -29.64 14.34 12.16
C GLY A 200 -30.50 13.07 12.14
N PRO A 201 -30.30 12.13 13.09
CA PRO A 201 -31.05 10.86 13.12
C PRO A 201 -32.56 11.07 13.29
N HIS A 202 -32.96 12.18 13.90
CA HIS A 202 -34.35 12.57 14.12
C HIS A 202 -35.12 12.86 12.81
N LYS A 203 -34.44 12.97 11.66
CA LYS A 203 -35.06 13.14 10.34
C LYS A 203 -35.56 11.83 9.73
N ARG A 204 -35.38 10.68 10.40
CA ARG A 204 -35.76 9.35 9.90
C ARG A 204 -37.24 9.31 9.51
N CYS A 205 -37.53 8.90 8.28
CA CYS A 205 -38.87 8.88 7.70
C CYS A 205 -39.30 7.44 7.38
N LEU A 206 -40.27 6.91 8.13
CA LEU A 206 -40.81 5.56 7.93
C LEU A 206 -41.68 5.44 6.68
N GLU A 207 -42.30 6.53 6.24
CA GLU A 207 -43.04 6.57 4.97
C GLU A 207 -42.08 6.38 3.78
N LEU A 208 -40.94 7.06 3.78
CA LEU A 208 -39.89 6.88 2.77
C LEU A 208 -39.35 5.43 2.75
N ARG A 209 -39.15 4.80 3.92
CA ARG A 209 -38.78 3.38 3.97
C ARG A 209 -39.88 2.46 3.41
N ARG A 210 -41.16 2.81 3.57
CA ARG A 210 -42.28 2.08 2.98
C ARG A 210 -42.32 2.24 1.45
N GLU A 211 -42.06 3.43 0.92
CA GLU A 211 -41.89 3.65 -0.54
C GLU A 211 -40.76 2.80 -1.12
N TRP A 212 -39.71 2.56 -0.34
CA TRP A 212 -38.60 1.65 -0.67
C TRP A 212 -38.95 0.15 -0.55
N GLY A 213 -40.16 -0.18 -0.07
CA GLY A 213 -40.65 -1.54 0.08
C GLY A 213 -40.10 -2.26 1.31
N ILE A 214 -39.91 -1.53 2.42
CA ILE A 214 -39.48 -2.05 3.73
C ILE A 214 -40.70 -2.05 4.68
N LYS A 215 -40.98 -3.19 5.33
CA LYS A 215 -42.22 -3.41 6.08
C LYS A 215 -42.11 -3.01 7.57
N GLY A 216 -42.24 -1.71 7.87
CA GLY A 216 -42.42 -1.21 9.24
C GLY A 216 -43.88 -0.93 9.62
N SER A 217 -44.27 -1.17 10.89
CA SER A 217 -45.58 -0.85 11.48
C SER A 217 -45.96 0.65 11.34
N PRO A 218 -47.27 1.00 11.32
CA PRO A 218 -47.71 2.35 10.96
C PRO A 218 -47.40 3.38 12.05
N GLY A 219 -46.46 4.29 11.77
CA GLY A 219 -46.24 5.52 12.54
C GLY A 219 -46.20 6.72 11.60
N ARG A 220 -47.03 7.73 11.88
CA ARG A 220 -46.96 9.03 11.18
C ARG A 220 -45.60 9.68 11.48
N CYS A 221 -45.00 10.32 10.47
CA CYS A 221 -43.89 11.24 10.67
C CYS A 221 -44.40 12.49 11.41
N ASP A 222 -44.46 12.47 12.75
CA ASP A 222 -44.86 13.65 13.52
C ASP A 222 -43.64 14.56 13.74
N LEU A 223 -43.70 15.72 13.11
CA LEU A 223 -42.80 16.85 13.27
C LEU A 223 -43.28 17.70 14.45
N SER A 224 -42.99 17.31 15.69
CA SER A 224 -43.14 18.26 16.81
C SER A 224 -42.25 17.98 18.03
N THR A 225 -41.44 19.00 18.33
CA THR A 225 -40.90 19.35 19.65
C THR A 225 -40.01 18.36 20.40
N ASN A 226 -38.69 18.51 20.25
CA ASN A 226 -37.82 18.63 21.43
C ASN A 226 -36.49 19.33 21.11
N LYS A 227 -36.46 20.65 21.35
CA LYS A 227 -35.23 21.45 21.43
C LYS A 227 -34.57 21.17 22.78
N ARG A 228 -33.57 20.30 22.85
CA ARG A 228 -32.53 20.30 23.90
C ARG A 228 -31.30 19.55 23.40
N GLY A 229 -30.13 20.14 23.66
CA GLY A 229 -28.89 19.93 22.94
C GLY A 229 -28.44 18.47 22.85
N TYR A 230 -28.15 18.04 21.63
CA TYR A 230 -27.50 16.79 21.32
C TYR A 230 -26.00 17.06 21.13
N LEU A 231 -25.21 16.78 22.17
CA LEU A 231 -23.86 16.27 21.94
C LEU A 231 -24.01 14.89 21.31
N LEU A 232 -23.13 14.56 20.36
CA LEU A 232 -23.13 13.37 19.50
C LEU A 232 -23.29 12.04 20.27
N THR A 233 -24.52 11.71 20.66
CA THR A 233 -24.93 10.40 21.16
C THR A 233 -25.96 9.84 20.18
N PRO A 234 -25.74 8.64 19.60
CA PRO A 234 -26.80 7.94 18.89
C PRO A 234 -27.98 7.66 19.85
N PRO A 235 -29.21 7.43 19.33
CA PRO A 235 -30.32 7.02 20.19
C PRO A 235 -29.93 5.78 21.00
N PRO A 236 -30.46 5.62 22.23
CA PRO A 236 -30.13 4.49 23.07
C PRO A 236 -30.44 3.19 22.32
N SER A 237 -29.47 2.27 22.32
CA SER A 237 -29.70 0.88 21.94
C SER A 237 -30.92 0.37 22.73
N PRO A 238 -31.89 -0.34 22.12
CA PRO A 238 -32.90 -1.03 22.90
C PRO A 238 -32.16 -1.97 23.85
N THR A 239 -32.27 -1.74 25.15
CA THR A 239 -31.69 -2.61 26.18
C THR A 239 -32.14 -4.04 25.90
N PRO A 240 -31.23 -5.02 25.80
CA PRO A 240 -31.61 -6.40 25.61
C PRO A 240 -32.27 -6.87 26.92
N SER A 241 -33.60 -6.96 26.92
CA SER A 241 -34.29 -7.78 27.91
C SER A 241 -33.82 -9.20 27.68
N LYS A 242 -33.18 -9.79 28.70
CA LYS A 242 -32.76 -11.19 28.72
C LYS A 242 -33.92 -12.07 28.19
N GLY A 243 -33.73 -12.71 27.04
CA GLY A 243 -34.63 -13.76 26.56
C GLY A 243 -35.32 -13.57 25.21
N SER A 244 -34.91 -12.65 24.33
CA SER A 244 -35.42 -12.64 22.95
C SER A 244 -34.33 -12.33 21.93
N HIS A 245 -34.07 -13.27 21.02
CA HIS A 245 -33.35 -13.03 19.77
C HIS A 245 -34.06 -11.90 19.02
N ALA A 246 -33.46 -10.70 18.99
CA ALA A 246 -33.96 -9.61 18.16
C ALA A 246 -33.60 -9.92 16.70
N TYR A 247 -34.48 -10.66 16.03
CA TYR A 247 -34.48 -10.73 14.58
C TYR A 247 -34.78 -9.32 14.04
N TRP A 248 -33.87 -8.76 13.25
CA TRP A 248 -34.16 -7.61 12.39
C TRP A 248 -35.23 -8.05 11.37
N ASN A 249 -36.50 -7.79 11.67
CA ASN A 249 -37.60 -8.05 10.74
C ASN A 249 -37.63 -7.06 9.55
N ASP A 250 -36.74 -6.05 9.53
CA ASP A 250 -36.67 -5.04 8.48
C ASP A 250 -35.41 -5.16 7.61
N LEU A 251 -35.60 -5.05 6.29
CA LEU A 251 -34.53 -4.99 5.28
C LEU A 251 -33.52 -3.86 5.56
N CYS A 252 -32.22 -4.18 5.55
CA CYS A 252 -31.12 -3.21 5.66
C CYS A 252 -31.05 -2.31 4.42
N VAL A 253 -30.85 -1.00 4.61
CA VAL A 253 -30.67 -0.01 3.54
C VAL A 253 -29.24 0.49 3.50
N ILE A 254 -28.56 0.22 2.38
CA ILE A 254 -27.26 0.82 2.06
C ILE A 254 -27.51 2.06 1.21
N LEU A 255 -26.93 3.19 1.59
CA LEU A 255 -27.08 4.47 0.90
C LEU A 255 -25.75 4.92 0.30
N TYR A 256 -25.76 5.30 -0.97
CA TYR A 256 -24.78 6.20 -1.55
C TYR A 256 -25.44 7.54 -1.84
N ALA A 257 -24.79 8.65 -1.48
CA ALA A 257 -25.25 9.99 -1.83
C ALA A 257 -24.13 10.78 -2.49
N GLY A 258 -24.43 11.42 -3.63
CA GLY A 258 -23.46 12.19 -4.39
C GLY A 258 -23.73 12.17 -5.89
N ARG A 259 -22.88 12.86 -6.66
CA ARG A 259 -22.96 12.83 -8.12
C ARG A 259 -22.69 11.41 -8.63
N LEU A 260 -23.50 10.93 -9.57
CA LEU A 260 -23.31 9.62 -10.21
C LEU A 260 -22.33 9.78 -11.38
N SER A 261 -21.04 9.73 -11.08
CA SER A 261 -19.96 9.93 -12.05
C SER A 261 -18.85 8.90 -11.90
N TYR A 262 -18.10 8.67 -12.98
CA TYR A 262 -17.13 7.57 -13.08
C TYR A 262 -15.99 7.69 -12.06
N GLU A 263 -15.53 8.92 -11.80
CA GLU A 263 -14.47 9.21 -10.82
C GLU A 263 -14.86 8.88 -9.37
N LYS A 264 -16.15 8.67 -9.10
CA LYS A 264 -16.66 8.25 -7.79
C LYS A 264 -16.58 6.75 -7.57
N ASN A 265 -16.05 5.98 -8.53
CA ASN A 265 -15.78 4.55 -8.39
C ASN A 265 -17.06 3.73 -8.04
N LEU A 266 -18.20 4.09 -8.64
CA LEU A 266 -19.50 3.49 -8.33
C LEU A 266 -19.70 2.11 -8.94
N ARG A 267 -18.96 1.79 -10.01
CA ARG A 267 -18.95 0.43 -10.56
C ARG A 267 -18.38 -0.56 -9.55
N PHE A 268 -17.25 -0.21 -8.93
CA PHE A 268 -16.63 -1.00 -7.87
C PHE A 268 -17.61 -1.25 -6.70
N LEU A 269 -18.38 -0.23 -6.32
CA LEU A 269 -19.40 -0.34 -5.29
C LEU A 269 -20.51 -1.34 -5.66
N ILE A 270 -20.98 -1.34 -6.90
CA ILE A 270 -21.98 -2.30 -7.40
C ILE A 270 -21.38 -3.71 -7.51
N ASP A 271 -20.14 -3.83 -7.98
CA ASP A 271 -19.44 -5.12 -8.09
C ASP A 271 -19.21 -5.74 -6.69
N SER A 272 -18.80 -4.92 -5.72
CA SER A 272 -18.72 -5.33 -4.31
C SER A 272 -20.07 -5.82 -3.81
N TYR A 273 -21.15 -5.08 -4.09
CA TYR A 273 -22.49 -5.48 -3.69
C TYR A 273 -22.91 -6.83 -4.30
N SER A 274 -22.51 -7.12 -5.53
CA SER A 274 -22.73 -8.43 -6.17
C SER A 274 -22.09 -9.56 -5.37
N LEU A 275 -20.84 -9.38 -4.94
CA LEU A 275 -20.12 -10.37 -4.13
C LEU A 275 -20.79 -10.59 -2.76
N LEU A 276 -21.34 -9.54 -2.15
CA LEU A 276 -22.16 -9.69 -0.93
C LEU A 276 -23.36 -10.58 -1.17
N LEU A 277 -24.06 -10.40 -2.29
CA LEU A 277 -25.22 -11.24 -2.61
C LEU A 277 -24.81 -12.70 -2.80
N GLU A 278 -23.64 -12.96 -3.40
CA GLU A 278 -23.08 -14.31 -3.53
C GLU A 278 -22.73 -14.92 -2.16
N MET A 279 -22.07 -14.15 -1.29
CA MET A 279 -21.75 -14.58 0.09
C MET A 279 -22.99 -14.85 0.94
N LEU A 280 -24.07 -14.11 0.72
CA LEU A 280 -25.34 -14.29 1.42
C LEU A 280 -26.10 -15.55 0.99
N GLY A 281 -25.76 -16.15 -0.15
CA GLY A 281 -26.45 -17.31 -0.70
C GLY A 281 -27.95 -17.04 -0.94
N GLU A 282 -28.81 -18.04 -0.72
CA GLU A 282 -30.27 -17.91 -0.86
C GLU A 282 -30.97 -17.26 0.36
N LEU A 283 -30.22 -16.70 1.31
CA LEU A 283 -30.81 -16.07 2.50
C LEU A 283 -31.63 -14.83 2.11
N THR A 284 -32.91 -14.86 2.49
CA THR A 284 -33.82 -13.71 2.38
C THR A 284 -34.05 -13.11 3.78
N PRO A 285 -34.04 -11.77 3.92
CA PRO A 285 -34.09 -10.75 2.87
C PRO A 285 -32.72 -10.12 2.50
N THR A 286 -32.51 -9.88 1.20
CA THR A 286 -31.31 -9.18 0.67
C THR A 286 -31.38 -7.67 0.91
N PRO A 287 -30.28 -6.98 1.24
CA PRO A 287 -30.32 -5.53 1.47
C PRO A 287 -30.90 -4.73 0.29
N LEU A 288 -31.34 -3.50 0.55
CA LEU A 288 -31.73 -2.54 -0.47
C LEU A 288 -30.60 -1.56 -0.69
N PHE A 289 -30.25 -1.33 -1.95
CA PHE A 289 -29.29 -0.29 -2.31
C PHE A 289 -30.01 0.99 -2.79
N VAL A 290 -29.77 2.13 -2.15
CA VAL A 290 -30.30 3.43 -2.56
C VAL A 290 -29.18 4.34 -3.07
N PHE A 291 -29.34 4.87 -4.27
CA PHE A 291 -28.51 5.91 -4.88
C PHE A 291 -29.25 7.25 -4.84
N ALA A 292 -28.77 8.15 -3.98
CA ALA A 292 -29.25 9.52 -3.86
C ALA A 292 -28.38 10.49 -4.65
N GLY A 293 -28.74 10.69 -5.92
CA GLY A 293 -28.05 11.62 -6.81
C GLY A 293 -28.34 11.37 -8.28
N ASP A 294 -27.70 12.17 -9.12
CA ASP A 294 -27.77 12.06 -10.58
C ASP A 294 -26.40 12.36 -11.20
N GLY A 295 -26.22 12.00 -12.46
CA GLY A 295 -24.97 12.25 -13.18
C GLY A 295 -24.76 11.37 -14.42
N PRO A 296 -23.65 11.61 -15.14
CA PRO A 296 -23.38 10.99 -16.44
C PRO A 296 -23.21 9.46 -16.40
N ALA A 297 -23.01 8.86 -15.22
CA ALA A 297 -22.90 7.41 -15.07
C ALA A 297 -24.24 6.75 -14.69
N ARG A 298 -25.34 7.50 -14.54
CA ARG A 298 -26.61 6.96 -14.04
C ARG A 298 -27.12 5.77 -14.87
N ASP A 299 -27.29 5.95 -16.17
CA ASP A 299 -27.86 4.92 -17.05
C ASP A 299 -27.02 3.64 -17.05
N SER A 300 -25.69 3.78 -17.04
CA SER A 300 -24.78 2.63 -17.01
C SER A 300 -24.79 1.89 -15.66
N LEU A 301 -24.99 2.60 -14.55
CA LEU A 301 -25.13 2.01 -13.21
C LEU A 301 -26.49 1.34 -13.02
N GLU A 302 -27.57 1.92 -13.54
CA GLU A 302 -28.92 1.32 -13.55
C GLU A 302 -28.91 0.00 -14.34
N GLU A 303 -28.30 -0.01 -15.53
CA GLU A 303 -28.16 -1.21 -16.35
C GLU A 303 -27.28 -2.27 -15.67
N LEU A 304 -26.17 -1.88 -15.04
CA LEU A 304 -25.30 -2.79 -14.32
C LEU A 304 -26.01 -3.45 -13.13
N CYS A 305 -26.79 -2.69 -12.35
CA CYS A 305 -27.63 -3.23 -11.28
C CYS A 305 -28.65 -4.24 -11.83
N ARG A 306 -29.28 -3.95 -12.99
CA ARG A 306 -30.24 -4.84 -13.65
C ARG A 306 -29.59 -6.16 -14.08
N LEU A 307 -28.42 -6.09 -14.72
CA LEU A 307 -27.65 -7.26 -15.16
C LEU A 307 -27.25 -8.16 -13.98
N LYS A 308 -26.83 -7.55 -12.87
CA LYS A 308 -26.41 -8.25 -11.64
C LYS A 308 -27.57 -8.61 -10.70
N ARG A 309 -28.82 -8.35 -11.10
CA ARG A 309 -30.04 -8.60 -10.31
C ARG A 309 -30.00 -7.95 -8.92
N ILE A 310 -29.35 -6.79 -8.82
CA ILE A 310 -29.23 -6.03 -7.57
C ILE A 310 -30.51 -5.24 -7.34
N ARG A 311 -31.08 -5.35 -6.14
CA ARG A 311 -32.22 -4.52 -5.71
C ARG A 311 -31.74 -3.10 -5.41
N ALA A 312 -31.76 -2.24 -6.43
CA ALA A 312 -31.37 -0.84 -6.33
C ALA A 312 -32.54 0.15 -6.52
N ARG A 313 -32.42 1.34 -5.94
CA ARG A 313 -33.33 2.49 -6.10
C ARG A 313 -32.52 3.74 -6.41
N PHE A 314 -32.83 4.40 -7.51
CA PHE A 314 -32.19 5.65 -7.93
C PHE A 314 -33.19 6.79 -7.72
N THR A 315 -32.92 7.67 -6.75
CA THR A 315 -33.88 8.72 -6.37
C THR A 315 -33.76 9.97 -7.25
N GLY A 316 -32.69 10.07 -8.05
CA GLY A 316 -32.30 11.32 -8.70
C GLY A 316 -31.77 12.34 -7.68
N HIS A 317 -31.67 13.60 -8.12
CA HIS A 317 -31.16 14.69 -7.29
C HIS A 317 -32.12 15.02 -6.13
N LEU A 318 -31.61 14.93 -4.89
CA LEU A 318 -32.32 15.33 -3.67
C LEU A 318 -31.63 16.55 -3.04
N SER A 319 -32.42 17.42 -2.40
CA SER A 319 -31.91 18.59 -1.68
C SER A 319 -32.74 18.88 -0.42
N GLY A 320 -32.21 19.72 0.47
CA GLY A 320 -32.89 20.18 1.68
C GLY A 320 -33.41 19.03 2.55
N GLU A 321 -34.66 19.15 3.00
CA GLU A 321 -35.30 18.19 3.91
C GLU A 321 -35.42 16.79 3.29
N GLN A 322 -35.61 16.67 1.98
CA GLN A 322 -35.69 15.38 1.31
C GLN A 322 -34.37 14.62 1.37
N LEU A 323 -33.24 15.31 1.18
CA LEU A 323 -31.92 14.72 1.31
C LEU A 323 -31.64 14.28 2.75
N ALA A 324 -31.96 15.14 3.72
CA ALA A 324 -31.80 14.82 5.14
C ALA A 324 -32.63 13.60 5.58
N LYS A 325 -33.88 13.50 5.11
CA LYS A 325 -34.73 12.31 5.30
C LYS A 325 -34.12 11.07 4.67
N CYS A 326 -33.53 11.19 3.48
CA CYS A 326 -32.89 10.08 2.80
C CYS A 326 -31.71 9.50 3.60
N TYR A 327 -30.80 10.34 4.09
CA TYR A 327 -29.72 9.91 4.98
C TYR A 327 -30.27 9.26 6.26
N ALA A 328 -31.14 9.95 7.00
CA ALA A 328 -31.63 9.43 8.28
C ALA A 328 -32.52 8.17 8.15
N SER A 329 -33.06 7.90 6.95
CA SER A 329 -33.82 6.69 6.64
C SER A 329 -32.96 5.50 6.18
N ALA A 330 -31.66 5.68 5.95
CA ALA A 330 -30.74 4.58 5.65
C ALA A 330 -30.23 3.89 6.92
N ASP A 331 -29.51 2.78 6.76
CA ASP A 331 -28.89 2.04 7.87
C ASP A 331 -27.36 2.05 7.78
N VAL A 332 -26.79 2.11 6.57
CA VAL A 332 -25.34 2.23 6.32
C VAL A 332 -25.09 3.22 5.19
N PHE A 333 -24.03 4.03 5.28
CA PHE A 333 -23.57 4.87 4.17
C PHE A 333 -22.36 4.28 3.48
N ALA A 334 -22.47 3.97 2.19
CA ALA A 334 -21.39 3.44 1.37
C ALA A 334 -20.67 4.56 0.61
N PHE A 335 -19.34 4.62 0.73
CA PHE A 335 -18.52 5.68 0.13
C PHE A 335 -17.25 5.15 -0.58
N PRO A 336 -17.32 4.82 -1.89
CA PRO A 336 -16.26 4.12 -2.60
C PRO A 336 -15.20 5.03 -3.27
N SER A 337 -15.18 6.34 -3.01
CA SER A 337 -14.36 7.29 -3.79
C SER A 337 -12.91 7.41 -3.29
N TYR A 338 -11.95 7.39 -4.21
CA TYR A 338 -10.50 7.56 -3.96
C TYR A 338 -10.00 9.00 -3.91
N THR A 339 -10.77 9.90 -4.51
CA THR A 339 -10.23 11.18 -4.97
C THR A 339 -10.84 12.36 -4.25
N GLU A 340 -11.42 12.11 -3.08
CA GLU A 340 -11.99 13.20 -2.30
C GLU A 340 -10.94 14.00 -1.56
N THR A 341 -11.20 15.30 -1.47
CA THR A 341 -10.39 16.21 -0.66
C THR A 341 -11.01 16.44 0.72
N PHE A 342 -12.29 16.15 0.92
CA PHE A 342 -12.94 16.30 2.24
C PHE A 342 -14.01 15.25 2.51
N GLY A 343 -14.85 14.89 1.54
CA GLY A 343 -15.96 13.95 1.77
C GLY A 343 -17.15 14.58 2.51
N GLN A 344 -17.73 15.68 2.00
CA GLN A 344 -18.87 16.34 2.67
C GLN A 344 -20.07 15.43 2.91
N VAL A 345 -20.34 14.51 1.98
CA VAL A 345 -21.43 13.53 2.10
C VAL A 345 -21.17 12.51 3.20
N VAL A 346 -19.90 12.23 3.52
CA VAL A 346 -19.50 11.40 4.66
C VAL A 346 -19.82 12.12 5.96
N LEU A 347 -19.55 13.43 6.03
CA LEU A 347 -19.89 14.24 7.19
C LEU A 347 -21.42 14.37 7.39
N GLU A 348 -22.18 14.52 6.31
CA GLU A 348 -23.66 14.48 6.33
C GLU A 348 -24.19 13.14 6.84
N ALA A 349 -23.62 12.02 6.36
CA ALA A 349 -23.99 10.68 6.82
C ALA A 349 -23.68 10.47 8.30
N LEU A 350 -22.49 10.85 8.77
CA LEU A 350 -22.10 10.78 10.18
C LEU A 350 -23.04 11.62 11.06
N ALA A 351 -23.40 12.83 10.63
CA ALA A 351 -24.35 13.68 11.35
C ALA A 351 -25.75 13.06 11.42
N SER A 352 -26.19 12.39 10.36
CA SER A 352 -27.43 11.61 10.33
C SER A 352 -27.36 10.30 11.15
N GLY A 353 -26.22 9.97 11.76
CA GLY A 353 -26.04 8.78 12.59
C GLY A 353 -25.78 7.50 11.80
N LEU A 354 -25.39 7.60 10.53
CA LEU A 354 -25.05 6.44 9.71
C LEU A 354 -23.59 6.04 9.94
N PRO A 355 -23.31 4.75 10.20
CA PRO A 355 -21.96 4.24 10.09
C PRO A 355 -21.53 4.27 8.62
N ILE A 356 -20.24 4.56 8.42
CA ILE A 356 -19.66 4.69 7.08
C ILE A 356 -18.98 3.38 6.68
N VAL A 357 -19.20 2.91 5.47
CA VAL A 357 -18.41 1.84 4.86
C VAL A 357 -17.78 2.43 3.61
N GLY A 358 -16.47 2.62 3.63
CA GLY A 358 -15.78 3.35 2.58
C GLY A 358 -14.34 2.93 2.41
N LEU A 359 -13.66 3.51 1.43
CA LEU A 359 -12.25 3.25 1.19
C LEU A 359 -11.38 4.10 2.10
N ASP A 360 -10.20 3.60 2.48
CA ASP A 360 -9.20 4.42 3.16
C ASP A 360 -8.53 5.34 2.13
N ALA A 361 -9.19 6.46 1.85
CA ALA A 361 -8.74 7.47 0.91
C ALA A 361 -8.73 8.86 1.54
N ASP A 362 -8.06 9.80 0.86
CA ASP A 362 -8.02 11.20 1.25
C ASP A 362 -9.43 11.79 1.49
N GLY A 363 -9.53 12.69 2.47
CA GLY A 363 -10.78 13.26 2.94
C GLY A 363 -11.62 12.29 3.79
N THR A 364 -11.84 11.06 3.33
CA THR A 364 -12.62 10.05 4.07
C THR A 364 -11.88 9.62 5.34
N ARG A 365 -10.57 9.39 5.26
CA ARG A 365 -9.72 9.04 6.41
C ARG A 365 -9.63 10.08 7.51
N ASP A 366 -9.84 11.35 7.14
CA ASP A 366 -9.85 12.44 8.10
C ASP A 366 -11.16 12.50 8.91
N LEU A 367 -12.24 11.90 8.39
CA LEU A 367 -13.58 11.96 8.97
C LEU A 367 -14.00 10.66 9.66
N VAL A 368 -13.55 9.51 9.15
CA VAL A 368 -13.98 8.19 9.62
C VAL A 368 -12.90 7.56 10.50
N GLN A 369 -13.29 7.10 11.68
CA GLN A 369 -12.45 6.28 12.55
C GLN A 369 -12.83 4.82 12.34
N HIS A 370 -11.87 4.04 11.83
CA HIS A 370 -12.05 2.61 11.60
C HIS A 370 -12.54 1.89 12.87
N GLU A 371 -13.49 0.97 12.69
CA GLU A 371 -14.17 0.19 13.74
C GLU A 371 -14.94 1.01 14.78
N ARG A 372 -14.99 2.34 14.67
CA ARG A 372 -15.69 3.21 15.62
C ARG A 372 -16.85 3.96 14.99
N THR A 373 -16.61 4.69 13.92
CA THR A 373 -17.64 5.47 13.20
C THR A 373 -17.93 4.88 11.81
N GLY A 374 -17.16 3.86 11.42
CA GLY A 374 -17.28 3.20 10.14
C GLY A 374 -16.19 2.15 9.94
N LEU A 375 -16.27 1.43 8.83
CA LEU A 375 -15.24 0.50 8.38
C LEU A 375 -14.58 1.04 7.12
N PHE A 376 -13.25 1.14 7.16
CA PHE A 376 -12.47 1.15 5.94
C PHE A 376 -12.43 -0.26 5.43
N VAL A 377 -12.72 -0.40 4.15
CA VAL A 377 -12.68 -1.68 3.48
C VAL A 377 -11.62 -1.64 2.41
N ALA A 378 -10.94 -2.77 2.30
CA ALA A 378 -10.25 -3.11 1.09
C ALA A 378 -11.17 -3.07 -0.10
N SER A 379 -10.69 -2.75 -1.31
CA SER A 379 -11.55 -2.74 -2.50
C SER A 379 -11.96 -4.16 -2.97
N LEU A 380 -12.35 -5.03 -2.03
CA LEU A 380 -13.12 -6.24 -2.25
C LEU A 380 -14.36 -6.38 -1.34
N VAL A 381 -14.51 -5.60 -0.26
CA VAL A 381 -15.45 -5.97 0.81
C VAL A 381 -16.37 -4.83 1.26
N LEU A 382 -16.68 -3.88 0.37
CA LEU A 382 -17.52 -2.71 0.71
C LEU A 382 -18.96 -3.08 1.12
N SER A 383 -19.35 -4.33 0.90
CA SER A 383 -20.71 -4.83 1.00
C SER A 383 -20.89 -5.83 2.17
N ALA A 384 -19.97 -6.77 2.39
CA ALA A 384 -20.02 -7.66 3.57
C ALA A 384 -19.74 -6.92 4.89
N ALA A 385 -18.88 -5.91 4.87
CA ALA A 385 -18.65 -5.03 6.01
C ALA A 385 -19.90 -4.23 6.39
N ALA A 386 -20.71 -3.78 5.41
CA ALA A 386 -21.97 -3.08 5.66
C ALA A 386 -22.98 -3.95 6.40
N GLN A 387 -23.01 -5.25 6.09
CA GLN A 387 -23.86 -6.20 6.79
C GLN A 387 -23.32 -6.52 8.20
N GLN A 388 -22.01 -6.70 8.38
CA GLN A 388 -21.41 -6.97 9.68
C GLN A 388 -21.63 -5.80 10.67
N VAL A 389 -21.56 -4.56 10.19
CA VAL A 389 -21.92 -3.35 10.95
C VAL A 389 -23.39 -3.32 11.32
N ALA A 390 -24.28 -3.78 10.43
CA ALA A 390 -25.71 -3.89 10.72
C ALA A 390 -26.05 -5.01 11.74
N GLN A 391 -25.18 -6.02 11.89
CA GLN A 391 -25.42 -7.20 12.72
C GLN A 391 -24.73 -7.18 14.10
N THR A 392 -23.75 -6.29 14.33
CA THR A 392 -22.93 -6.30 15.57
C THR A 392 -23.21 -5.06 16.45
N PRO A 393 -23.61 -5.20 17.72
CA PRO A 393 -23.75 -4.07 18.63
C PRO A 393 -22.36 -3.55 19.04
N LEU A 394 -21.92 -2.45 18.42
CA LEU A 394 -20.71 -1.73 18.82
C LEU A 394 -20.91 -1.10 20.22
N HIS A 395 -20.26 -1.65 21.24
CA HIS A 395 -20.23 -1.07 22.59
C HIS A 395 -19.37 0.20 22.60
N LEU A 396 -20.00 1.38 22.58
CA LEU A 396 -19.33 2.68 22.63
C LEU A 396 -19.33 3.23 24.07
N ASN A 397 -18.14 3.51 24.61
CA ASN A 397 -17.94 4.07 25.95
C ASN A 397 -18.37 5.57 26.02
N PRO A 398 -19.31 5.97 26.89
CA PRO A 398 -19.94 7.30 26.88
C PRO A 398 -19.13 8.43 27.52
N ASN A 399 -17.94 8.19 28.09
CA ASN A 399 -17.20 9.21 28.85
C ASN A 399 -16.08 9.92 28.07
N PHE A 400 -16.36 10.41 26.87
CA PHE A 400 -15.38 11.16 26.09
C PHE A 400 -15.69 12.66 26.02
N THR A 401 -15.11 13.41 26.96
CA THR A 401 -14.93 14.86 26.82
C THR A 401 -13.81 15.11 25.81
N GLY A 402 -13.93 16.16 24.99
CA GLY A 402 -13.06 16.47 23.85
C GLY A 402 -11.59 16.80 24.19
N HIS A 403 -10.87 15.82 24.73
CA HIS A 403 -9.42 15.77 24.73
C HIS A 403 -8.99 14.48 24.04
N GLY A 404 -8.15 14.63 23.01
CA GLY A 404 -7.73 13.54 22.15
C GLY A 404 -7.21 12.35 22.93
N ILE A 405 -7.86 11.21 22.71
CA ILE A 405 -7.26 9.89 22.86
C ILE A 405 -7.17 9.40 21.44
N ARG A 406 -5.98 9.63 20.87
CA ARG A 406 -5.50 8.95 19.68
C ARG A 406 -5.61 7.44 19.96
N PRO A 407 -5.89 6.55 18.99
CA PRO A 407 -5.29 5.22 19.08
C PRO A 407 -3.79 5.47 19.35
N ASN A 408 -3.15 4.70 20.23
CA ASN A 408 -1.71 4.84 20.49
C ASN A 408 -0.91 4.45 19.24
N VAL A 409 -0.99 5.28 18.20
CA VAL A 409 0.01 5.39 17.15
C VAL A 409 1.05 6.30 17.78
N THR A 410 1.99 5.68 18.49
CA THR A 410 3.24 6.35 18.82
C THR A 410 3.98 6.51 17.50
N ALA A 411 3.83 7.67 16.87
CA ALA A 411 4.80 8.11 15.89
C ALA A 411 6.09 8.32 16.68
N TYR A 412 7.05 7.39 16.54
CA TYR A 412 8.33 7.49 17.22
C TYR A 412 9.12 8.63 16.57
N GLY A 413 9.09 9.80 17.22
CA GLY A 413 10.06 10.86 16.99
C GLY A 413 11.29 10.63 17.87
N ALA A 414 12.40 11.31 17.56
CA ALA A 414 13.73 11.17 18.17
C ALA A 414 13.84 11.30 19.72
N ASN A 415 12.73 11.38 20.46
CA ASN A 415 12.67 11.52 21.91
C ASN A 415 11.54 10.70 22.60
N THR A 416 11.02 9.65 21.97
CA THR A 416 10.03 8.74 22.60
C THR A 416 10.71 7.50 23.19
N GLN A 417 10.29 7.08 24.39
CA GLN A 417 10.78 5.86 25.05
C GLN A 417 10.51 4.66 24.14
N ARG A 418 11.57 4.07 23.59
CA ARG A 418 11.51 2.87 22.74
C ARG A 418 10.92 1.69 23.51
N LEU A 419 10.21 0.80 22.81
CA LEU A 419 9.56 -0.37 23.41
C LEU A 419 10.55 -1.51 23.60
N GLU A 420 10.29 -2.34 24.61
CA GLU A 420 10.96 -3.62 24.79
C GLU A 420 10.18 -4.73 24.08
N LEU A 421 10.86 -5.54 23.27
CA LEU A 421 10.21 -6.60 22.49
C LEU A 421 9.51 -7.64 23.38
N SER A 422 10.08 -7.92 24.56
CA SER A 422 9.53 -8.86 25.55
C SER A 422 8.22 -8.38 26.17
N SER A 423 7.91 -7.08 26.07
CA SER A 423 6.67 -6.48 26.60
C SER A 423 5.44 -6.67 25.70
N LEU A 424 5.64 -7.18 24.48
CA LEU A 424 4.56 -7.36 23.51
C LEU A 424 3.55 -8.43 23.95
N SER A 425 2.27 -8.14 23.70
CA SER A 425 1.15 -9.03 24.05
C SER A 425 1.07 -10.26 23.13
N VAL A 426 0.54 -11.35 23.66
CA VAL A 426 0.17 -12.55 22.90
C VAL A 426 -1.24 -12.42 22.30
N ASP A 427 -2.11 -11.64 22.94
CA ASP A 427 -3.54 -11.55 22.60
C ASP A 427 -3.84 -10.50 21.51
N GLY A 428 -2.92 -9.59 21.22
CA GLY A 428 -3.15 -8.51 20.25
C GLY A 428 -1.87 -7.92 19.67
N PHE A 429 -2.03 -7.23 18.54
CA PHE A 429 -0.95 -6.54 17.85
C PHE A 429 -0.62 -5.19 18.51
N THR A 430 0.67 -4.90 18.62
CA THR A 430 1.18 -3.56 18.86
C THR A 430 1.49 -2.92 17.52
N VAL A 431 0.98 -1.71 17.28
CA VAL A 431 1.16 -0.99 16.03
C VAL A 431 2.22 0.10 16.20
N ALA A 432 3.19 0.11 15.29
CA ALA A 432 4.26 1.09 15.23
C ALA A 432 4.23 1.81 13.87
N GLY A 433 4.46 3.12 13.88
CA GLY A 433 4.56 3.93 12.66
C GLY A 433 5.76 4.85 12.72
N HIS A 434 6.15 5.41 11.57
CA HIS A 434 7.34 6.26 11.47
C HIS A 434 7.06 7.52 10.64
N GLN A 435 7.57 8.67 11.10
CA GLN A 435 7.28 9.97 10.49
C GLN A 435 7.75 10.06 9.03
N SER A 436 8.88 9.44 8.68
CA SER A 436 9.41 9.41 7.32
C SER A 436 8.65 8.46 6.39
N PHE A 437 7.82 7.56 6.94
CA PHE A 437 7.05 6.57 6.20
C PHE A 437 5.57 6.61 6.64
N PRO A 438 4.87 7.73 6.40
CA PRO A 438 3.51 7.94 6.92
C PRO A 438 2.47 6.97 6.33
N SER A 439 2.77 6.36 5.18
CA SER A 439 1.97 5.33 4.51
C SER A 439 2.25 3.91 5.03
N HIS A 440 3.24 3.73 5.91
CA HIS A 440 3.69 2.41 6.38
C HIS A 440 3.51 2.27 7.89
N GLN A 441 3.08 1.08 8.33
CA GLN A 441 2.98 0.72 9.74
C GLN A 441 3.45 -0.71 9.95
N VAL A 442 4.04 -0.99 11.11
CA VAL A 442 4.40 -2.35 11.50
C VAL A 442 3.51 -2.77 12.66
N ARG A 443 2.78 -3.86 12.48
CA ARG A 443 2.01 -4.51 13.55
C ARG A 443 2.74 -5.76 13.98
N VAL A 444 3.03 -5.89 15.27
CA VAL A 444 3.77 -7.05 15.81
C VAL A 444 3.12 -7.55 17.08
N LYS A 445 3.10 -8.87 17.24
CA LYS A 445 2.65 -9.55 18.46
C LYS A 445 3.64 -10.62 18.85
N ARG A 446 3.59 -11.04 20.12
CA ARG A 446 4.30 -12.22 20.58
C ARG A 446 3.49 -13.47 20.26
N VAL A 447 4.16 -14.55 19.88
CA VAL A 447 3.55 -15.85 19.59
C VAL A 447 3.98 -16.82 20.70
N LYS A 448 3.03 -17.52 21.29
CA LYS A 448 3.27 -18.47 22.37
C LYS A 448 3.25 -19.90 21.82
N ASP A 449 4.14 -20.75 22.35
CA ASP A 449 4.18 -22.20 22.09
C ASP A 449 4.27 -22.55 20.59
N PHE A 450 5.06 -21.79 19.81
CA PHE A 450 5.19 -21.94 18.36
C PHE A 450 6.63 -22.23 17.94
N CYS A 451 6.85 -23.35 17.25
CA CYS A 451 8.12 -23.75 16.62
C CYS A 451 9.30 -23.97 17.60
N ASP A 452 9.82 -22.91 18.22
CA ASP A 452 10.96 -22.95 19.14
C ASP A 452 10.51 -22.63 20.57
N PRO A 453 10.42 -23.61 21.49
CA PRO A 453 10.01 -23.35 22.87
C PRO A 453 11.09 -22.68 23.74
N THR A 454 12.31 -22.50 23.23
CA THR A 454 13.45 -22.01 24.02
C THR A 454 13.69 -20.51 23.90
N VAL A 455 13.11 -19.87 22.87
CA VAL A 455 13.28 -18.44 22.58
C VAL A 455 11.93 -17.73 22.47
N ASN A 456 11.94 -16.40 22.50
CA ASN A 456 10.73 -15.64 22.17
C ASN A 456 10.51 -15.61 20.67
N VAL A 457 9.25 -15.78 20.28
CA VAL A 457 8.80 -15.78 18.90
C VAL A 457 7.78 -14.67 18.70
N TYR A 458 7.85 -14.03 17.54
CA TYR A 458 7.00 -12.91 17.18
C TYR A 458 6.52 -13.09 15.74
N SER A 459 5.35 -12.55 15.47
CA SER A 459 4.81 -12.48 14.11
C SER A 459 4.10 -11.15 13.89
N GLY A 460 3.90 -10.81 12.63
CA GLY A 460 3.07 -9.69 12.29
C GLY A 460 3.17 -9.24 10.86
N TYR A 461 2.91 -7.95 10.66
CA TYR A 461 2.63 -7.35 9.37
C TYR A 461 3.39 -6.04 9.19
N LEU A 462 3.94 -5.81 8.01
CA LEU A 462 4.13 -4.46 7.47
C LEU A 462 2.87 -4.09 6.69
N ASP A 463 2.11 -3.15 7.20
CA ASP A 463 1.03 -2.50 6.47
C ASP A 463 1.63 -1.37 5.60
N VAL A 464 1.34 -1.40 4.31
CA VAL A 464 1.86 -0.48 3.28
C VAL A 464 0.69 0.26 2.64
N ASP A 465 0.95 1.48 2.18
CA ASP A 465 -0.02 2.34 1.49
C ASP A 465 -1.33 2.48 2.30
N TYR A 466 -1.18 2.74 3.61
CA TYR A 466 -2.28 2.88 4.58
C TYR A 466 -3.10 1.60 4.78
N GLY A 467 -2.43 0.44 4.73
CA GLY A 467 -3.10 -0.86 4.88
C GLY A 467 -3.69 -1.40 3.57
N ALA A 468 -3.28 -0.84 2.43
CA ALA A 468 -3.55 -1.39 1.10
C ALA A 468 -2.78 -2.70 0.84
N LYS A 469 -1.65 -2.90 1.51
CA LYS A 469 -0.87 -4.14 1.40
C LYS A 469 -0.39 -4.52 2.80
N HIS A 470 -0.31 -5.81 3.07
CA HIS A 470 0.12 -6.37 4.34
C HIS A 470 1.19 -7.42 4.04
N LEU A 471 2.45 -7.16 4.37
CA LEU A 471 3.54 -8.12 4.20
C LEU A 471 3.76 -8.85 5.52
N PHE A 472 3.67 -10.18 5.53
CA PHE A 472 3.78 -10.95 6.76
C PHE A 472 5.24 -11.19 7.13
N PHE A 473 5.53 -11.30 8.44
CA PHE A 473 6.83 -11.75 8.90
C PHE A 473 6.75 -12.62 10.14
N TYR A 474 7.79 -13.45 10.29
CA TYR A 474 8.15 -14.15 11.53
C TYR A 474 9.45 -13.55 12.06
N PHE A 475 9.60 -13.51 13.37
CA PHE A 475 10.83 -13.14 14.03
C PHE A 475 11.13 -14.07 15.21
N PHE A 476 12.31 -14.67 15.21
CA PHE A 476 12.81 -15.56 16.24
C PHE A 476 14.02 -14.93 16.90
N GLU A 477 14.02 -14.88 18.23
CA GLU A 477 15.22 -14.50 18.97
C GLU A 477 16.34 -15.56 18.80
N SER A 478 17.59 -15.10 18.91
CA SER A 478 18.76 -15.99 18.94
C SER A 478 18.69 -16.95 20.13
N ARG A 479 19.10 -18.20 19.91
CA ARG A 479 19.29 -19.23 20.96
C ARG A 479 20.57 -19.01 21.78
N SER A 480 21.52 -18.24 21.26
CA SER A 480 22.80 -17.95 21.93
C SER A 480 22.65 -16.77 22.88
N ASP A 481 22.67 -15.55 22.37
CA ASP A 481 22.39 -14.35 23.16
C ASP A 481 21.59 -13.36 22.29
N PRO A 482 20.25 -13.32 22.43
CA PRO A 482 19.44 -12.45 21.60
C PRO A 482 19.72 -10.96 21.87
N ASP A 483 20.28 -10.60 23.04
CA ASP A 483 20.64 -9.24 23.42
C ASP A 483 21.99 -8.78 22.86
N SER A 484 22.85 -9.65 22.33
CA SER A 484 24.09 -9.27 21.64
C SER A 484 24.21 -9.73 20.18
N ASP A 485 23.62 -10.87 19.84
CA ASP A 485 23.77 -11.51 18.53
C ASP A 485 23.18 -10.66 17.38
N PRO A 486 23.74 -10.73 16.17
CA PRO A 486 23.28 -9.96 15.02
C PRO A 486 21.82 -10.26 14.64
N VAL A 487 21.24 -9.38 13.83
CA VAL A 487 19.96 -9.63 13.16
C VAL A 487 20.22 -10.11 11.75
N LEU A 488 19.62 -11.23 11.38
CA LEU A 488 19.66 -11.80 10.04
C LEU A 488 18.25 -11.82 9.46
N MET A 489 18.06 -11.21 8.30
CA MET A 489 16.80 -11.30 7.55
C MET A 489 16.94 -12.33 6.44
N TRP A 490 16.01 -13.28 6.39
CA TRP A 490 15.89 -14.28 5.34
C TRP A 490 14.73 -13.95 4.40
N ILE A 491 14.99 -14.08 3.09
CA ILE A 491 14.02 -13.86 2.01
C ILE A 491 14.14 -15.00 0.98
N ASN A 492 13.09 -15.82 0.82
CA ASN A 492 13.01 -16.77 -0.29
C ASN A 492 12.74 -16.04 -1.62
N GLY A 493 12.99 -16.73 -2.74
CA GLY A 493 12.89 -16.17 -4.08
C GLY A 493 11.50 -16.30 -4.74
N GLY A 494 11.46 -17.03 -5.86
CA GLY A 494 10.30 -17.14 -6.74
C GLY A 494 10.54 -16.49 -8.12
N PRO A 495 10.10 -15.26 -8.38
CA PRO A 495 9.61 -14.25 -7.42
C PRO A 495 8.19 -14.55 -6.92
N GLY A 496 7.93 -14.29 -5.64
CA GLY A 496 6.62 -14.52 -4.99
C GLY A 496 6.50 -15.82 -4.20
N CYS A 497 7.61 -16.41 -3.77
CA CYS A 497 7.60 -17.53 -2.82
C CYS A 497 7.71 -17.02 -1.38
N SER A 498 6.96 -17.64 -0.46
CA SER A 498 6.94 -17.30 0.96
C SER A 498 8.27 -17.67 1.63
N SER A 499 8.73 -16.79 2.52
CA SER A 499 9.88 -17.05 3.39
C SER A 499 9.58 -18.11 4.47
N SER A 500 8.32 -18.51 4.61
CA SER A 500 7.93 -19.67 5.44
C SER A 500 8.53 -20.98 4.90
N LEU A 501 8.85 -21.08 3.60
CA LEU A 501 9.54 -22.24 3.06
C LEU A 501 10.93 -22.37 3.69
N GLY A 502 11.74 -21.31 3.70
CA GLY A 502 13.02 -21.31 4.39
C GLY A 502 12.93 -21.56 5.89
N LEU A 503 11.84 -21.12 6.51
CA LEU A 503 11.57 -21.38 7.93
C LEU A 503 11.36 -22.88 8.18
N PHE A 504 10.37 -23.50 7.56
CA PHE A 504 9.94 -24.86 7.90
C PHE A 504 10.66 -25.97 7.14
N MET A 505 11.37 -25.65 6.05
CA MET A 505 12.10 -26.64 5.26
C MET A 505 13.60 -26.55 5.48
N GLU A 506 14.17 -25.35 5.59
CA GLU A 506 15.61 -25.16 5.36
C GLU A 506 16.40 -24.87 6.65
N LEU A 507 16.18 -23.70 7.24
CA LEU A 507 17.11 -23.10 8.22
C LEU A 507 16.42 -22.50 9.45
N GLY A 508 15.09 -22.50 9.49
CA GLY A 508 14.33 -22.04 10.65
C GLY A 508 14.50 -22.95 11.86
N PRO A 509 14.02 -22.49 13.03
CA PRO A 509 14.27 -23.17 14.30
C PRO A 509 13.53 -24.49 14.47
N CYS A 510 12.51 -24.72 13.64
CA CYS A 510 11.82 -25.98 13.53
C CYS A 510 11.58 -26.33 12.06
N SER A 511 11.34 -27.60 11.79
CA SER A 511 11.11 -28.15 10.48
C SER A 511 9.82 -28.97 10.40
N ILE A 512 9.35 -29.18 9.19
CA ILE A 512 8.27 -30.11 8.86
C ILE A 512 8.86 -31.14 7.89
N HIS A 513 8.75 -32.43 8.21
CA HIS A 513 9.35 -33.49 7.39
C HIS A 513 8.33 -34.44 6.75
N GLY A 514 7.07 -34.38 7.18
CA GLY A 514 6.05 -35.32 6.75
C GLY A 514 4.63 -34.89 7.09
N PRO A 515 3.64 -35.76 6.79
CA PRO A 515 2.24 -35.49 7.08
C PRO A 515 2.01 -35.22 8.56
N LEU A 516 1.06 -34.32 8.84
CA LEU A 516 0.67 -33.98 10.21
C LEU A 516 0.12 -35.21 10.94
N GLN A 517 0.79 -35.60 12.03
CA GLN A 517 0.29 -36.66 12.91
C GLN A 517 -0.72 -36.08 13.90
N SER A 518 -1.83 -36.80 14.09
CA SER A 518 -2.89 -36.41 15.04
C SER A 518 -2.32 -36.27 16.46
N GLY A 519 -2.55 -35.12 17.10
CA GLY A 519 -2.07 -34.81 18.45
C GLY A 519 -0.62 -34.28 18.53
N SER A 520 0.08 -34.11 17.41
CA SER A 520 1.40 -33.48 17.38
C SER A 520 1.32 -31.94 17.28
N ASN A 521 2.37 -31.25 17.77
CA ASN A 521 2.56 -29.81 17.54
C ASN A 521 2.88 -29.46 16.08
N GLY A 522 3.01 -30.47 15.20
CA GLY A 522 3.16 -30.31 13.76
C GLY A 522 4.54 -29.84 13.28
N THR A 523 5.49 -29.62 14.19
CA THR A 523 6.86 -29.17 13.89
C THR A 523 7.88 -29.95 14.70
N GLU A 524 9.09 -30.10 14.16
CA GLU A 524 10.23 -30.78 14.78
C GLU A 524 11.37 -29.80 15.02
N TRP A 525 12.10 -29.94 16.12
CA TRP A 525 13.22 -29.05 16.44
C TRP A 525 14.36 -29.17 15.42
N ASN A 526 14.84 -28.05 14.87
CA ASN A 526 15.99 -28.03 13.98
C ASN A 526 17.29 -27.71 14.76
N PRO A 527 18.21 -28.67 14.99
CA PRO A 527 19.46 -28.41 15.68
C PRO A 527 20.44 -27.55 14.88
N TYR A 528 20.27 -27.44 13.56
CA TYR A 528 21.13 -26.66 12.67
C TYR A 528 20.54 -25.30 12.28
N SER A 529 19.53 -24.83 13.01
CA SER A 529 18.90 -23.55 12.70
C SER A 529 19.88 -22.39 12.75
N TRP A 530 19.67 -21.44 11.85
CA TRP A 530 20.43 -20.20 11.80
C TRP A 530 20.16 -19.30 13.01
N ASN A 531 19.05 -19.48 13.74
CA ASN A 531 18.84 -18.77 14.99
C ASN A 531 19.75 -19.26 16.14
N ASN A 532 20.60 -20.27 15.92
CA ASN A 532 21.70 -20.59 16.82
C ASN A 532 22.75 -19.46 16.89
N LYS A 533 22.78 -18.55 15.90
CA LYS A 533 23.82 -17.52 15.74
C LYS A 533 23.27 -16.10 15.55
N ALA A 534 21.97 -15.94 15.31
CA ALA A 534 21.38 -14.65 15.00
C ALA A 534 19.91 -14.56 15.43
N ASN A 535 19.43 -13.35 15.64
CA ASN A 535 18.01 -13.05 15.66
C ASN A 535 17.48 -13.08 14.22
N LEU A 536 16.48 -13.92 13.93
CA LEU A 536 16.14 -14.32 12.57
C LEU A 536 14.76 -13.82 12.14
N PHE A 537 14.73 -12.99 11.10
CA PHE A 537 13.51 -12.62 10.38
C PHE A 537 13.26 -13.55 9.20
N PHE A 538 12.00 -13.92 8.99
CA PHE A 538 11.49 -14.44 7.72
C PHE A 538 10.43 -13.46 7.21
N LEU A 539 10.66 -12.83 6.05
CA LEU A 539 9.78 -11.77 5.53
C LEU A 539 9.15 -12.18 4.19
N ASP A 540 7.82 -12.10 4.11
CA ASP A 540 7.05 -12.32 2.88
C ASP A 540 6.91 -10.99 2.14
N GLN A 541 7.86 -10.70 1.25
CA GLN A 541 8.14 -9.33 0.80
C GLN A 541 7.31 -8.83 -0.41
N VAL A 542 6.62 -9.72 -1.14
CA VAL A 542 5.69 -9.32 -2.23
C VAL A 542 4.27 -9.69 -1.86
N ALA A 543 3.40 -8.69 -1.72
CA ALA A 543 1.98 -8.91 -1.52
C ALA A 543 1.33 -9.53 -2.77
N VAL A 544 0.45 -10.51 -2.57
CA VAL A 544 -0.24 -11.28 -3.63
C VAL A 544 -1.71 -10.85 -3.79
N GLU A 545 -2.22 -10.79 -5.03
CA GLU A 545 -3.58 -10.30 -5.33
C GLU A 545 -4.70 -11.30 -4.97
N SER A 546 -4.39 -12.57 -4.76
CA SER A 546 -5.37 -13.63 -4.54
C SER A 546 -5.05 -14.37 -3.24
N GLU A 547 -6.04 -14.46 -2.34
CA GLU A 547 -6.31 -15.40 -1.22
C GLU A 547 -5.19 -16.16 -0.48
N LEU A 548 -3.92 -15.82 -0.65
CA LEU A 548 -2.84 -16.78 -0.47
C LEU A 548 -1.65 -16.12 0.22
N ASP A 549 -0.92 -16.88 1.03
CA ASP A 549 0.13 -16.39 1.91
C ASP A 549 -0.41 -15.54 3.09
N LEU A 550 0.33 -15.48 4.19
CA LEU A 550 -0.14 -14.76 5.37
C LEU A 550 -0.23 -13.25 5.11
N ALA A 551 0.42 -12.77 4.04
CA ALA A 551 0.39 -11.42 3.48
C ALA A 551 -0.88 -11.16 2.63
N MET A 552 -1.43 -9.93 2.67
CA MET A 552 -2.68 -9.58 1.97
C MET A 552 -2.50 -8.33 1.10
N LEU A 553 -2.96 -8.34 -0.17
CA LEU A 553 -3.33 -7.12 -0.90
C LEU A 553 -4.78 -6.77 -0.61
N VAL A 554 -4.99 -5.60 -0.04
CA VAL A 554 -6.26 -4.92 0.01
C VAL A 554 -6.43 -4.27 -1.36
N TYR A 555 -7.22 -4.92 -2.23
CA TYR A 555 -7.45 -4.53 -3.62
C TYR A 555 -7.49 -3.01 -3.80
N TYR A 556 -6.49 -2.47 -4.50
CA TYR A 556 -6.47 -1.10 -5.02
C TYR A 556 -5.82 -1.02 -6.41
N GLY A 557 -5.55 -2.17 -7.06
CA GLY A 557 -4.87 -2.22 -8.36
C GLY A 557 -3.40 -1.77 -8.32
N GLU A 558 -2.86 -1.42 -7.16
CA GLU A 558 -1.44 -1.15 -6.96
C GLU A 558 -0.72 -2.45 -6.62
N THR A 559 -0.04 -3.03 -7.61
CA THR A 559 0.79 -4.22 -7.43
C THR A 559 2.27 -3.87 -7.43
N ILE A 560 3.05 -4.66 -6.70
CA ILE A 560 4.51 -4.63 -6.83
C ILE A 560 4.85 -5.53 -8.03
N SER A 561 5.54 -4.97 -9.02
CA SER A 561 5.98 -5.68 -10.22
C SER A 561 7.48 -5.53 -10.48
N THR A 562 8.19 -4.78 -9.63
CA THR A 562 9.64 -4.56 -9.73
C THR A 562 10.30 -4.77 -8.37
N THR A 563 11.56 -5.17 -8.40
CA THR A 563 12.36 -5.33 -7.18
C THR A 563 12.64 -3.99 -6.49
N GLU A 564 12.76 -2.89 -7.24
CA GLU A 564 12.97 -1.55 -6.68
C GLU A 564 11.77 -1.07 -5.85
N ASP A 565 10.54 -1.38 -6.26
CA ASP A 565 9.33 -1.04 -5.47
C ASP A 565 9.26 -1.86 -4.18
N ALA A 566 9.61 -3.15 -4.26
CA ALA A 566 9.75 -4.00 -3.07
C ALA A 566 10.82 -3.47 -2.10
N ALA A 567 11.96 -2.99 -2.62
CA ALA A 567 13.07 -2.47 -1.82
C ALA A 567 12.65 -1.33 -0.89
N ARG A 568 11.78 -0.44 -1.36
CA ARG A 568 11.26 0.69 -0.56
C ARG A 568 10.43 0.20 0.63
N ASN A 569 9.64 -0.86 0.44
CA ASN A 569 8.83 -1.43 1.51
C ASN A 569 9.69 -2.15 2.55
N VAL A 570 10.68 -2.92 2.10
CA VAL A 570 11.64 -3.58 3.01
C VAL A 570 12.44 -2.55 3.81
N GLN A 571 12.90 -1.48 3.16
CA GLN A 571 13.61 -0.41 3.84
C GLN A 571 12.72 0.29 4.89
N ALA A 572 11.46 0.57 4.56
CA ALA A 572 10.50 1.14 5.51
C ALA A 572 10.25 0.20 6.69
N PHE A 573 10.07 -1.10 6.44
CA PHE A 573 9.91 -2.12 7.48
C PHE A 573 11.07 -2.15 8.46
N VAL A 574 12.30 -2.30 7.95
CA VAL A 574 13.50 -2.36 8.79
C VAL A 574 13.64 -1.09 9.61
N THR A 575 13.41 0.09 9.00
CA THR A 575 13.50 1.36 9.71
C THR A 575 12.46 1.49 10.82
N ILE A 576 11.18 1.22 10.52
CA ILE A 576 10.11 1.29 11.51
C ILE A 576 10.40 0.32 12.66
N PHE A 577 10.76 -0.93 12.35
CA PHE A 577 11.00 -1.97 13.35
C PHE A 577 12.20 -1.63 14.26
N PHE A 578 13.34 -1.23 13.68
CA PHE A 578 14.57 -0.99 14.42
C PHE A 578 14.51 0.29 15.26
N GLU A 579 13.79 1.32 14.81
CA GLU A 579 13.58 2.53 15.61
C GLU A 579 12.57 2.34 16.74
N THR A 580 11.60 1.43 16.56
CA THR A 580 10.56 1.14 17.57
C THR A 580 11.13 0.42 18.78
N PHE A 581 12.00 -0.56 18.57
CA PHE A 581 12.50 -1.45 19.62
C PHE A 581 13.96 -1.14 19.98
N SER A 582 14.19 -0.80 21.26
CA SER A 582 15.47 -0.35 21.81
C SER A 582 16.63 -1.31 21.51
N LYS A 583 16.37 -2.62 21.58
CA LYS A 583 17.33 -3.71 21.44
C LYS A 583 18.08 -3.77 20.10
N PHE A 584 17.51 -3.20 19.03
CA PHE A 584 18.14 -3.22 17.70
C PHE A 584 19.03 -2.02 17.39
N LYS A 585 19.11 -1.07 18.33
CA LYS A 585 19.94 0.13 18.18
C LYS A 585 21.40 -0.24 17.89
N GLY A 586 21.91 0.18 16.74
CA GLY A 586 23.29 -0.10 16.30
C GLY A 586 23.61 -1.59 16.05
N ARG A 587 22.62 -2.48 16.15
CA ARG A 587 22.82 -3.93 15.98
C ARG A 587 23.28 -4.24 14.56
N GLU A 588 24.26 -5.13 14.43
CA GLU A 588 24.68 -5.61 13.13
C GLU A 588 23.50 -6.28 12.42
N PHE A 589 23.22 -5.82 11.20
CA PHE A 589 22.16 -6.31 10.37
C PHE A 589 22.73 -6.98 9.13
N HIS A 590 22.23 -8.16 8.80
CA HIS A 590 22.64 -8.94 7.66
C HIS A 590 21.40 -9.34 6.87
N MET A 591 21.50 -9.29 5.55
CA MET A 591 20.45 -9.78 4.66
C MET A 591 20.89 -11.09 4.04
N SER A 592 19.99 -12.05 3.97
CA SER A 592 20.22 -13.38 3.42
C SER A 592 18.99 -13.87 2.67
N GLY A 593 19.19 -14.84 1.78
CA GLY A 593 18.12 -15.37 0.97
C GLY A 593 18.68 -16.14 -0.21
N GLU A 594 17.77 -16.60 -1.06
CA GLU A 594 18.12 -17.54 -2.11
C GLU A 594 17.36 -17.33 -3.42
N SER A 595 17.84 -17.96 -4.50
CA SER A 595 17.11 -17.99 -5.77
C SER A 595 16.92 -16.59 -6.36
N TYR A 596 15.67 -16.15 -6.59
CA TYR A 596 15.36 -14.76 -6.93
C TYR A 596 15.79 -13.74 -5.85
N GLY A 597 16.11 -14.18 -4.64
CA GLY A 597 16.87 -13.42 -3.65
C GLY A 597 18.19 -12.84 -4.20
N GLY A 598 18.79 -13.49 -5.20
CA GLY A 598 19.91 -12.96 -5.96
C GLY A 598 19.61 -11.61 -6.63
N ARG A 599 18.37 -11.38 -7.06
CA ARG A 599 17.87 -10.09 -7.57
C ARG A 599 17.43 -9.16 -6.44
N TYR A 600 16.72 -9.68 -5.43
CA TYR A 600 16.16 -8.88 -4.34
C TYR A 600 17.21 -8.25 -3.44
N LEU A 601 18.09 -9.06 -2.85
CA LEU A 601 18.93 -8.63 -1.74
C LEU A 601 19.90 -7.50 -2.11
N PRO A 602 20.54 -7.49 -3.30
CA PRO A 602 21.46 -6.41 -3.66
C PRO A 602 20.75 -5.05 -3.76
N VAL A 603 19.51 -5.04 -4.23
CA VAL A 603 18.70 -3.83 -4.36
C VAL A 603 18.14 -3.39 -3.02
N PHE A 604 17.67 -4.33 -2.20
CA PHE A 604 17.16 -4.02 -0.87
C PHE A 604 18.26 -3.44 0.01
N ALA A 605 19.44 -4.08 0.00
CA ALA A 605 20.62 -3.59 0.70
C ALA A 605 21.04 -2.21 0.19
N SER A 606 21.02 -1.98 -1.12
CA SER A 606 21.37 -0.68 -1.69
C SER A 606 20.39 0.42 -1.28
N GLU A 607 19.08 0.14 -1.30
CA GLU A 607 18.06 1.09 -0.83
C GLU A 607 18.26 1.43 0.65
N ILE A 608 18.54 0.45 1.51
CA ILE A 608 18.85 0.69 2.93
C ILE A 608 20.06 1.62 3.09
N ILE A 609 21.17 1.34 2.39
CA ILE A 609 22.38 2.17 2.48
C ILE A 609 22.15 3.59 1.90
N ASP A 610 21.39 3.71 0.82
CA ASP A 610 21.07 5.01 0.24
C ASP A 610 20.18 5.83 1.17
N GLN A 611 19.22 5.20 1.85
CA GLN A 611 18.40 5.87 2.86
C GLN A 611 19.17 6.16 4.15
N ASN A 612 20.17 5.38 4.55
CA ASN A 612 21.01 5.67 5.72
C ASN A 612 21.66 7.05 5.67
N SER A 613 22.11 7.46 4.48
CA SER A 613 22.68 8.80 4.26
C SER A 613 21.66 9.92 4.54
N ARG A 614 20.38 9.66 4.23
CA ARG A 614 19.27 10.59 4.49
C ARG A 614 18.79 10.52 5.94
N ALA A 615 18.78 9.32 6.53
CA ALA A 615 18.43 9.10 7.93
C ALA A 615 19.33 9.94 8.85
N ALA A 616 20.64 9.92 8.61
CA ALA A 616 21.60 10.76 9.34
C ALA A 616 21.30 12.26 9.22
N ALA A 617 20.94 12.74 8.02
CA ALA A 617 20.56 14.13 7.80
C ALA A 617 19.26 14.53 8.50
N LEU A 618 18.38 13.57 8.77
CA LEU A 618 17.10 13.75 9.47
C LEU A 618 17.19 13.48 10.98
N GLY A 619 18.38 13.13 11.49
CA GLY A 619 18.62 12.86 12.91
C GLY A 619 18.21 11.46 13.39
N PHE A 620 18.01 10.52 12.46
CA PHE A 620 17.79 9.10 12.76
C PHE A 620 19.10 8.32 12.71
N GLU A 621 19.19 7.22 13.45
CA GLU A 621 20.39 6.39 13.39
C GLU A 621 20.38 5.52 12.13
N PRO A 622 21.50 5.46 11.38
CA PRO A 622 21.64 4.56 10.24
C PRO A 622 21.47 3.09 10.65
N ILE A 623 20.83 2.31 9.79
CA ILE A 623 20.79 0.85 9.91
C ILE A 623 22.20 0.31 9.68
N ASN A 624 22.74 -0.44 10.65
CA ASN A 624 24.09 -1.00 10.60
C ASN A 624 24.14 -2.29 9.75
N LEU A 625 23.80 -2.16 8.46
CA LEU A 625 23.91 -3.25 7.49
C LEU A 625 25.39 -3.62 7.30
N LYS A 626 25.74 -4.88 7.54
CA LYS A 626 27.12 -5.40 7.46
C LYS A 626 27.38 -6.26 6.24
N SER A 627 26.41 -7.10 5.86
CA SER A 627 26.60 -8.00 4.74
C SER A 627 25.32 -8.46 4.06
N VAL A 628 25.49 -9.00 2.86
CA VAL A 628 24.48 -9.72 2.09
C VAL A 628 24.97 -11.14 1.78
N LEU A 629 24.15 -12.17 2.05
CA LEU A 629 24.42 -13.57 1.77
C LEU A 629 23.41 -14.07 0.73
N ILE A 630 23.87 -14.56 -0.42
CA ILE A 630 23.01 -15.00 -1.52
C ILE A 630 23.30 -16.48 -1.79
N GLY A 631 22.34 -17.33 -1.44
CA GLY A 631 22.35 -18.75 -1.76
C GLY A 631 21.79 -19.01 -3.14
N ASN A 632 22.49 -19.73 -4.01
CA ASN A 632 21.96 -20.21 -5.28
C ASN A 632 21.17 -19.11 -6.04
N GLY A 633 21.77 -17.92 -6.14
CA GLY A 633 21.05 -16.73 -6.57
C GLY A 633 21.06 -16.54 -8.09
N ILE A 634 19.99 -15.95 -8.62
CA ILE A 634 19.99 -15.39 -9.97
C ILE A 634 20.35 -13.89 -9.91
N THR A 635 21.63 -13.60 -10.17
CA THR A 635 22.20 -12.24 -10.06
C THR A 635 22.56 -11.65 -11.43
N ASP A 636 23.03 -12.48 -12.35
CA ASP A 636 23.35 -12.07 -13.72
C ASP A 636 22.82 -13.10 -14.72
N SER A 637 21.73 -12.75 -15.40
CA SER A 637 21.00 -13.67 -16.28
C SER A 637 21.82 -14.10 -17.49
N LYS A 638 22.76 -13.27 -17.95
CA LYS A 638 23.65 -13.60 -19.07
C LYS A 638 24.54 -14.81 -18.75
N THR A 639 25.29 -14.74 -17.66
CA THR A 639 26.18 -15.83 -17.24
C THR A 639 25.41 -17.05 -16.76
N MET A 640 24.18 -16.88 -16.27
CA MET A 640 23.28 -18.01 -15.98
C MET A 640 22.97 -18.83 -17.22
N TRP A 641 22.62 -18.19 -18.35
CA TRP A 641 22.41 -18.90 -19.62
C TRP A 641 23.67 -19.68 -20.06
N GLU A 642 24.86 -19.10 -19.86
CA GLU A 642 26.12 -19.81 -20.12
C GLU A 642 26.35 -20.98 -19.13
N GLY A 643 25.93 -20.82 -17.87
CA GLY A 643 25.99 -21.84 -16.84
C GLY A 643 25.10 -23.05 -17.14
N TYR A 644 23.88 -22.83 -17.63
CA TYR A 644 23.01 -23.92 -18.08
C TYR A 644 23.62 -24.72 -19.22
N TYR A 645 24.31 -24.06 -20.14
CA TYR A 645 25.06 -24.77 -21.19
C TYR A 645 26.16 -25.66 -20.57
N ASP A 646 26.96 -25.09 -19.67
CA ASP A 646 28.11 -25.78 -19.09
C ASP A 646 27.70 -26.97 -18.22
N ILE A 647 26.72 -26.80 -17.33
CA ILE A 647 26.27 -27.86 -16.41
C ILE A 647 25.65 -29.05 -17.14
N GLN A 648 24.92 -28.81 -18.24
CA GLN A 648 24.20 -29.88 -18.93
C GLN A 648 25.09 -30.70 -19.87
N CYS A 649 26.07 -30.03 -20.49
CA CYS A 649 26.82 -30.58 -21.62
C CYS A 649 28.28 -30.89 -21.26
N LYS A 650 28.77 -30.51 -20.07
CA LYS A 650 30.13 -30.80 -19.57
C LYS A 650 30.09 -31.59 -18.27
N ASN A 651 31.17 -32.34 -18.01
CA ASN A 651 31.32 -33.14 -16.80
C ASN A 651 31.84 -32.25 -15.66
N LEU A 652 30.94 -31.48 -15.06
CA LEU A 652 31.27 -30.53 -13.97
C LEU A 652 30.73 -31.02 -12.63
N SER A 653 29.41 -31.04 -12.46
CA SER A 653 28.75 -31.53 -11.23
C SER A 653 28.30 -32.98 -11.33
N VAL A 654 27.82 -33.35 -12.50
CA VAL A 654 27.30 -34.68 -12.84
C VAL A 654 27.78 -35.06 -14.23
N VAL A 655 27.63 -36.34 -14.57
CA VAL A 655 27.87 -36.80 -15.95
C VAL A 655 26.98 -36.03 -16.93
N PRO A 656 27.50 -35.60 -18.10
CA PRO A 656 26.71 -34.85 -19.08
C PRO A 656 25.42 -35.60 -19.45
N PHE A 657 24.31 -34.86 -19.53
CA PHE A 657 22.99 -35.43 -19.81
C PHE A 657 22.30 -34.79 -21.02
N GLN A 658 23.01 -33.94 -21.77
CA GLN A 658 22.61 -33.39 -23.07
C GLN A 658 23.73 -33.60 -24.11
N ASP A 659 23.35 -33.74 -25.39
CA ASP A 659 24.32 -33.80 -26.50
C ASP A 659 24.91 -32.40 -26.75
N ILE A 660 26.24 -32.32 -26.81
CA ILE A 660 26.97 -31.08 -27.09
C ILE A 660 26.52 -30.39 -28.39
N LYS A 661 25.98 -31.13 -29.37
CA LYS A 661 25.42 -30.57 -30.62
C LYS A 661 24.03 -29.94 -30.45
N ALA A 662 23.23 -30.40 -29.48
CA ALA A 662 21.92 -29.83 -29.17
C ALA A 662 22.03 -28.54 -28.34
N CYS A 663 23.16 -28.34 -27.65
CA CYS A 663 23.45 -27.19 -26.79
C CYS A 663 23.87 -25.93 -27.61
N LEU A 664 22.98 -25.40 -28.46
CA LEU A 664 23.28 -24.36 -29.46
C LEU A 664 23.65 -22.97 -28.87
N HIS A 665 24.81 -22.41 -29.25
CA HIS A 665 25.33 -21.09 -28.83
C HIS A 665 24.58 -19.86 -29.39
N ARG A 666 23.56 -20.03 -30.23
CA ARG A 666 22.89 -18.92 -30.93
C ARG A 666 22.11 -18.01 -29.98
N CYS A 667 21.59 -18.56 -28.89
CA CYS A 667 20.83 -17.83 -27.86
C CYS A 667 21.68 -16.69 -27.26
N LEU A 668 22.90 -17.00 -26.81
CA LEU A 668 23.77 -16.06 -26.10
C LEU A 668 24.12 -14.83 -26.95
N LYS A 669 24.28 -15.02 -28.27
CA LYS A 669 24.59 -13.92 -29.20
C LYS A 669 23.40 -12.96 -29.35
N MET A 670 22.19 -13.49 -29.44
CA MET A 670 20.96 -12.68 -29.53
C MET A 670 20.72 -11.94 -28.22
N TYR A 671 20.85 -12.64 -27.09
CA TYR A 671 20.71 -12.06 -25.75
C TYR A 671 21.69 -10.91 -25.52
N LYS A 672 22.98 -11.10 -25.82
CA LYS A 672 23.98 -10.04 -25.67
C LYS A 672 23.62 -8.79 -26.48
N LYS A 673 23.23 -8.96 -27.74
CA LYS A 673 22.90 -7.84 -28.64
C LYS A 673 21.66 -7.09 -28.14
N ASP A 674 20.57 -7.80 -27.89
CA ASP A 674 19.26 -7.17 -27.73
C ASP A 674 18.95 -6.82 -26.27
N CYS A 675 19.41 -7.60 -25.28
CA CYS A 675 19.21 -7.33 -23.85
C CYS A 675 20.30 -6.44 -23.22
N ILE A 676 21.57 -6.62 -23.62
CA ILE A 676 22.70 -5.97 -22.93
C ILE A 676 23.17 -4.72 -23.68
N GLU A 677 23.46 -4.84 -24.98
CA GLU A 677 24.04 -3.75 -25.76
C GLU A 677 23.00 -2.71 -26.21
N GLN A 678 21.79 -3.15 -26.56
CA GLN A 678 20.73 -2.26 -27.08
C GLN A 678 19.65 -1.90 -26.05
N MET A 679 19.44 -2.75 -25.03
CA MET A 679 18.34 -2.65 -24.06
C MET A 679 16.98 -2.36 -24.73
N ASP A 680 16.69 -3.05 -25.84
CA ASP A 680 15.37 -3.00 -26.47
C ASP A 680 14.45 -4.00 -25.75
N PRO A 681 13.37 -3.56 -25.06
CA PRO A 681 12.52 -4.48 -24.30
C PRO A 681 11.92 -5.60 -25.14
N THR A 682 11.55 -5.31 -26.40
CA THR A 682 10.94 -6.28 -27.30
C THR A 682 11.97 -7.31 -27.77
N GLY A 683 13.11 -6.85 -28.28
CA GLY A 683 14.21 -7.70 -28.70
C GLY A 683 14.76 -8.52 -27.53
N CYS A 684 14.84 -7.94 -26.34
CA CYS A 684 15.27 -8.65 -25.15
C CYS A 684 14.30 -9.76 -24.73
N SER A 685 12.99 -9.48 -24.71
CA SER A 685 11.97 -10.49 -24.42
C SER A 685 12.07 -11.68 -25.39
N LEU A 686 12.18 -11.42 -26.70
CA LEU A 686 12.33 -12.46 -27.72
C LEU A 686 13.65 -13.23 -27.57
N ALA A 687 14.74 -12.56 -27.22
CA ALA A 687 16.02 -13.20 -26.98
C ALA A 687 15.99 -14.12 -25.76
N ALA A 688 15.36 -13.67 -24.68
CA ALA A 688 15.19 -14.44 -23.46
C ALA A 688 14.29 -15.67 -23.68
N GLU A 689 13.14 -15.52 -24.34
CA GLU A 689 12.25 -16.63 -24.69
C GLU A 689 12.96 -17.68 -25.56
N PHE A 690 13.75 -17.23 -26.54
CA PHE A 690 14.54 -18.14 -27.36
C PHE A 690 15.61 -18.89 -26.55
N CYS A 691 16.26 -18.22 -25.60
CA CYS A 691 17.23 -18.83 -24.70
C CYS A 691 16.59 -19.88 -23.78
N ASP A 692 15.47 -19.53 -23.16
CA ASP A 692 14.71 -20.45 -22.32
C ASP A 692 14.24 -21.67 -23.11
N TYR A 693 13.68 -21.46 -24.30
CA TYR A 693 13.29 -22.55 -25.19
C TYR A 693 14.47 -23.45 -25.58
N ALA A 694 15.62 -22.88 -25.90
CA ALA A 694 16.79 -23.64 -26.36
C ALA A 694 17.50 -24.42 -25.24
N LEU A 695 17.45 -23.95 -23.99
CA LEU A 695 18.25 -24.49 -22.89
C LEU A 695 17.40 -25.18 -21.82
N SER A 696 16.26 -24.61 -21.45
CA SER A 696 15.39 -25.12 -20.38
C SER A 696 14.48 -26.24 -20.86
N VAL A 697 13.91 -26.15 -22.08
CA VAL A 697 13.02 -27.20 -22.60
C VAL A 697 13.72 -28.56 -22.72
N PRO A 698 14.96 -28.67 -23.26
CA PRO A 698 15.69 -29.93 -23.25
C PRO A 698 15.98 -30.44 -21.85
N TYR A 699 16.26 -29.56 -20.89
CA TYR A 699 16.45 -29.93 -19.48
C TYR A 699 15.22 -30.63 -18.93
N TYR A 700 14.05 -29.98 -19.00
CA TYR A 700 12.80 -30.52 -18.45
C TYR A 700 12.40 -31.83 -19.13
N ALA A 701 12.73 -32.02 -20.41
CA ALA A 701 12.49 -33.28 -21.12
C ALA A 701 13.29 -34.48 -20.54
N THR A 702 14.36 -34.23 -19.77
CA THR A 702 15.09 -35.30 -19.08
C THR A 702 14.36 -35.84 -17.84
N GLY A 703 13.35 -35.13 -17.33
CA GLY A 703 12.66 -35.47 -16.09
C GLY A 703 13.51 -35.29 -14.83
N ARG A 704 14.58 -34.48 -14.89
CA ARG A 704 15.42 -34.13 -13.73
C ARG A 704 14.82 -32.96 -12.96
N ASN A 705 15.02 -32.95 -11.65
CA ASN A 705 14.61 -31.87 -10.77
C ASN A 705 15.47 -30.61 -11.02
N PRO A 706 14.90 -29.44 -11.36
CA PRO A 706 15.67 -28.21 -11.60
C PRO A 706 16.43 -27.70 -10.37
N TYR A 707 16.01 -28.11 -9.17
CA TYR A 707 16.62 -27.71 -7.90
C TYR A 707 17.67 -28.71 -7.40
N ASP A 708 17.67 -29.94 -7.91
CA ASP A 708 18.72 -30.94 -7.67
C ASP A 708 18.77 -31.88 -8.86
N MET A 709 19.69 -31.63 -9.79
CA MET A 709 19.77 -32.36 -11.05
C MET A 709 20.08 -33.85 -10.89
N THR A 710 20.43 -34.31 -9.69
CA THR A 710 20.63 -35.75 -9.39
C THR A 710 19.32 -36.49 -9.12
N LYS A 711 18.24 -35.77 -8.81
CA LYS A 711 16.93 -36.32 -8.46
C LYS A 711 15.96 -36.25 -9.66
N PRO A 712 15.02 -37.19 -9.80
CA PRO A 712 13.94 -37.08 -10.77
C PRO A 712 12.90 -36.06 -10.28
N CYS A 713 12.18 -35.44 -11.22
CA CYS A 713 10.97 -34.67 -10.94
C CYS A 713 10.01 -34.73 -12.12
N LYS A 714 8.77 -35.12 -11.85
CA LYS A 714 7.69 -35.06 -12.85
C LYS A 714 7.13 -33.65 -12.93
N ARG A 715 6.52 -33.33 -14.08
CA ARG A 715 5.89 -32.02 -14.29
C ARG A 715 4.82 -31.72 -13.24
N GLU A 716 4.03 -32.71 -12.86
CA GLU A 716 2.99 -32.57 -11.84
C GLU A 716 3.58 -32.28 -10.46
N GLU A 717 4.74 -32.86 -10.13
CA GLU A 717 5.44 -32.63 -8.87
C GLU A 717 6.08 -31.23 -8.82
N LEU A 718 6.61 -30.75 -9.95
CA LEU A 718 7.12 -29.39 -10.09
C LEU A 718 6.00 -28.36 -9.90
N GLU A 719 4.85 -28.55 -10.54
CA GLU A 719 3.70 -27.63 -10.47
C GLU A 719 3.02 -27.64 -9.09
N SER A 720 2.96 -28.80 -8.41
CA SER A 720 2.26 -28.92 -7.12
C SER A 720 3.14 -28.70 -5.89
N SER A 721 4.41 -29.06 -5.95
CA SER A 721 5.29 -29.12 -4.78
C SER A 721 6.70 -28.61 -5.01
N LEU A 722 6.97 -27.98 -6.17
CA LEU A 722 8.32 -27.58 -6.57
C LEU A 722 9.31 -28.75 -6.56
N CYS A 723 8.85 -29.98 -6.84
CA CYS A 723 9.63 -31.22 -6.69
C CYS A 723 10.03 -31.59 -5.25
N TYR A 724 9.46 -30.93 -4.24
CA TYR A 724 9.70 -31.16 -2.82
C TYR A 724 8.37 -31.41 -2.09
N PRO A 725 7.95 -32.67 -1.90
CA PRO A 725 6.66 -32.99 -1.27
C PRO A 725 6.42 -32.32 0.09
N VAL A 726 7.49 -31.98 0.81
CA VAL A 726 7.46 -31.24 2.08
C VAL A 726 6.73 -29.90 2.00
N THR A 727 6.75 -29.21 0.85
CA THR A 727 6.04 -27.93 0.69
C THR A 727 4.53 -28.08 0.90
N ASN A 728 3.96 -29.22 0.54
CA ASN A 728 2.54 -29.51 0.75
C ASN A 728 2.22 -29.66 2.24
N TYR A 729 3.10 -30.32 3.00
CA TYR A 729 2.91 -30.46 4.46
C TYR A 729 3.05 -29.12 5.18
N ILE A 730 3.92 -28.24 4.68
CA ILE A 730 4.02 -26.85 5.16
C ILE A 730 2.69 -26.11 4.90
N ASN A 731 2.12 -26.25 3.71
CA ASN A 731 0.82 -25.64 3.40
C ASN A 731 -0.27 -26.14 4.36
N GLU A 732 -0.37 -27.46 4.53
CA GLU A 732 -1.35 -28.07 5.45
C GLU A 732 -1.19 -27.57 6.89
N PHE A 733 0.06 -27.41 7.37
CA PHE A 733 0.33 -26.89 8.71
C PHE A 733 -0.08 -25.43 8.88
N LEU A 734 0.21 -24.58 7.89
CA LEU A 734 -0.11 -23.16 7.91
C LEU A 734 -1.60 -22.88 7.66
N ASP A 735 -2.34 -23.84 7.11
CA ASP A 735 -3.80 -23.79 6.97
C ASP A 735 -4.57 -24.19 8.23
N ARG A 736 -3.90 -24.79 9.22
CA ARG A 736 -4.56 -25.14 10.49
C ARG A 736 -5.10 -23.89 11.20
N PRO A 737 -6.39 -23.86 11.58
CA PRO A 737 -6.99 -22.70 12.25
C PRO A 737 -6.26 -22.24 13.51
N GLU A 738 -5.71 -23.18 14.28
CA GLU A 738 -4.91 -22.95 15.47
C GLU A 738 -3.56 -22.29 15.15
N THR A 739 -2.86 -22.76 14.11
CA THR A 739 -1.61 -22.17 13.62
C THR A 739 -1.86 -20.73 13.18
N ARG A 740 -2.88 -20.51 12.34
CA ARG A 740 -3.30 -19.19 11.85
C ARG A 740 -3.65 -18.25 13.00
N ARG A 741 -4.42 -18.72 13.99
CA ARG A 741 -4.80 -17.92 15.16
C ARG A 741 -3.58 -17.55 16.02
N ALA A 742 -2.66 -18.49 16.24
CA ALA A 742 -1.43 -18.23 16.99
C ALA A 742 -0.62 -17.12 16.32
N LEU A 743 -0.42 -17.23 15.00
CA LEU A 743 0.30 -16.28 14.16
C LEU A 743 -0.42 -14.93 13.97
N GLY A 744 -1.69 -14.82 14.39
CA GLY A 744 -2.48 -13.59 14.28
C GLY A 744 -3.01 -13.33 12.87
N VAL A 745 -3.19 -14.39 12.08
CA VAL A 745 -3.71 -14.35 10.71
C VAL A 745 -5.21 -14.15 10.75
N HIS A 746 -5.71 -13.16 10.00
CA HIS A 746 -7.13 -12.83 10.00
C HIS A 746 -7.96 -13.96 9.32
N PRO A 747 -9.13 -14.36 9.86
CA PRO A 747 -9.95 -15.44 9.30
C PRO A 747 -10.45 -15.22 7.87
N SER A 748 -10.41 -13.98 7.36
CA SER A 748 -10.79 -13.66 5.97
C SER A 748 -9.69 -13.95 4.95
N ILE A 749 -8.48 -14.27 5.39
CA ILE A 749 -7.38 -14.65 4.50
C ILE A 749 -7.61 -16.12 4.12
N GLY A 750 -7.52 -16.44 2.83
CA GLY A 750 -7.69 -17.80 2.31
C GLY A 750 -6.54 -18.74 2.67
N ASN A 751 -6.51 -19.90 2.01
CA ASN A 751 -5.52 -20.92 2.27
C ASN A 751 -4.10 -20.45 1.89
N TYR A 752 -3.09 -20.96 2.58
CA TYR A 752 -1.70 -20.68 2.30
C TYR A 752 -1.23 -21.43 1.05
N THR A 753 -0.42 -20.76 0.23
CA THR A 753 0.38 -21.42 -0.81
C THR A 753 1.82 -20.94 -0.74
N GLY A 754 2.78 -21.87 -0.85
CA GLY A 754 4.20 -21.55 -0.78
C GLY A 754 4.73 -20.60 -1.85
N CYS A 755 4.12 -20.54 -3.05
CA CYS A 755 4.52 -19.59 -4.11
C CYS A 755 3.33 -19.09 -4.93
N SER A 756 3.34 -17.80 -5.27
CA SER A 756 2.32 -17.15 -6.10
C SER A 756 2.74 -17.05 -7.57
N ARG A 757 1.99 -17.74 -8.44
CA ARG A 757 2.17 -17.65 -9.89
C ARG A 757 1.91 -16.24 -10.42
N ASP A 758 0.92 -15.53 -9.86
CA ASP A 758 0.53 -14.20 -10.34
C ASP A 758 1.64 -13.18 -10.12
N VAL A 759 2.32 -13.23 -8.97
CA VAL A 759 3.53 -12.41 -8.72
C VAL A 759 4.61 -12.75 -9.74
N GLY A 760 4.87 -14.05 -9.94
CA GLY A 760 5.81 -14.53 -10.96
C GLY A 760 5.54 -13.95 -12.36
N VAL A 761 4.28 -13.95 -12.79
CA VAL A 761 3.85 -13.40 -14.09
C VAL A 761 4.08 -11.90 -14.17
N ARG A 762 3.77 -11.13 -13.11
CA ARG A 762 3.95 -9.66 -13.12
C ARG A 762 5.42 -9.25 -13.18
N PHE A 763 6.27 -9.90 -12.40
CA PHE A 763 7.73 -9.66 -12.42
C PHE A 763 8.37 -10.10 -13.75
N SER A 764 7.82 -11.14 -14.38
CA SER A 764 8.24 -11.54 -15.72
C SER A 764 7.81 -10.51 -16.77
N ALA A 765 6.58 -10.01 -16.70
CA ALA A 765 6.04 -9.01 -17.62
C ALA A 765 6.76 -7.66 -17.53
N SER A 766 7.34 -7.33 -16.37
CA SER A 766 8.19 -6.14 -16.20
C SER A 766 9.65 -6.35 -16.62
N LEU A 767 10.01 -7.57 -17.05
CA LEU A 767 11.39 -7.97 -17.36
C LEU A 767 12.38 -7.78 -16.19
N ASP A 768 11.88 -7.76 -14.94
CA ASP A 768 12.68 -7.42 -13.73
C ASP A 768 13.88 -8.37 -13.54
N HIS A 769 13.74 -9.61 -14.00
CA HIS A 769 14.78 -10.63 -13.97
C HIS A 769 16.01 -10.32 -14.85
N TYR A 770 15.86 -9.43 -15.83
CA TYR A 770 16.91 -9.12 -16.80
C TYR A 770 17.61 -7.78 -16.51
N HIS A 771 17.22 -7.10 -15.43
CA HIS A 771 17.91 -5.90 -14.96
C HIS A 771 19.32 -6.24 -14.47
N SER A 772 20.27 -5.33 -14.70
CA SER A 772 21.67 -5.55 -14.35
C SER A 772 21.91 -5.42 -12.85
N ASN A 773 21.82 -6.54 -12.15
CA ASN A 773 21.86 -6.58 -10.70
C ASN A 773 23.28 -6.70 -10.11
N GLN A 774 24.26 -7.15 -10.90
CA GLN A 774 25.68 -7.18 -10.53
C GLN A 774 26.24 -5.80 -10.14
N TRP A 775 25.70 -4.70 -10.68
CA TRP A 775 26.16 -3.36 -10.36
C TRP A 775 25.77 -2.93 -8.94
N TYR A 776 24.64 -3.42 -8.43
CA TYR A 776 24.29 -3.22 -7.02
C TYR A 776 25.29 -3.94 -6.11
N ILE A 777 25.74 -5.15 -6.46
CA ILE A 777 26.80 -5.86 -5.72
C ILE A 777 28.09 -5.05 -5.71
N ALA A 778 28.56 -4.59 -6.87
CA ALA A 778 29.75 -3.75 -6.96
C ALA A 778 29.60 -2.50 -6.06
N GLY A 779 28.48 -1.78 -6.17
CA GLY A 779 28.21 -0.61 -5.33
C GLY A 779 28.17 -0.92 -3.84
N LEU A 780 27.66 -2.08 -3.42
CA LEU A 780 27.69 -2.52 -2.01
C LEU A 780 29.12 -2.74 -1.51
N LEU A 781 29.96 -3.42 -2.31
CA LEU A 781 31.36 -3.65 -1.97
C LEU A 781 32.15 -2.33 -1.84
N GLU A 782 31.94 -1.38 -2.77
CA GLU A 782 32.56 -0.04 -2.68
C GLU A 782 32.14 0.73 -1.41
N ARG A 783 30.95 0.43 -0.88
CA ARG A 783 30.42 1.00 0.37
C ARG A 783 30.79 0.19 1.60
N GLY A 784 31.67 -0.81 1.47
CA GLY A 784 32.19 -1.63 2.57
C GLY A 784 31.25 -2.71 3.07
N ILE A 785 30.17 -3.01 2.32
CA ILE A 785 29.23 -4.08 2.65
C ILE A 785 29.79 -5.39 2.12
N LYS A 786 29.99 -6.38 3.00
CA LYS A 786 30.51 -7.69 2.61
C LYS A 786 29.45 -8.49 1.85
N VAL A 787 29.86 -9.30 0.89
CA VAL A 787 28.96 -10.13 0.09
C VAL A 787 29.45 -11.57 0.07
N LEU A 788 28.60 -12.50 0.48
CA LEU A 788 28.82 -13.94 0.35
C LEU A 788 27.88 -14.50 -0.72
N ILE A 789 28.44 -15.10 -1.76
CA ILE A 789 27.72 -15.88 -2.76
C ILE A 789 28.01 -17.35 -2.46
N TYR A 790 27.02 -18.12 -2.06
CA TYR A 790 27.18 -19.57 -1.82
C TYR A 790 26.26 -20.37 -2.73
N VAL A 791 26.72 -21.48 -3.28
CA VAL A 791 25.96 -22.23 -4.29
C VAL A 791 26.13 -23.73 -4.14
N GLY A 792 25.02 -24.46 -4.08
CA GLY A 792 25.03 -25.93 -4.11
C GLY A 792 25.50 -26.49 -5.46
N THR A 793 26.36 -27.51 -5.44
CA THR A 793 26.92 -28.06 -6.68
C THR A 793 25.92 -28.84 -7.54
N TYR A 794 24.80 -29.29 -6.98
CA TYR A 794 23.74 -30.05 -7.68
C TYR A 794 22.57 -29.20 -8.15
N ASP A 795 22.55 -27.90 -7.85
CA ASP A 795 21.56 -27.00 -8.40
C ASP A 795 21.78 -26.78 -9.90
N TRP A 796 20.70 -26.85 -10.67
CA TRP A 796 20.70 -26.51 -12.09
C TRP A 796 20.21 -25.08 -12.32
N ILE A 797 19.05 -24.72 -11.76
CA ILE A 797 18.33 -23.47 -12.06
C ILE A 797 19.10 -22.22 -11.63
N CYS A 798 19.93 -22.31 -10.59
CA CYS A 798 20.86 -21.24 -10.22
C CYS A 798 22.28 -21.77 -10.00
N ASN A 799 22.71 -22.63 -10.93
CA ASN A 799 23.95 -23.38 -10.87
C ASN A 799 25.20 -22.56 -10.50
N TRP A 800 26.13 -23.25 -9.83
CA TRP A 800 27.39 -22.68 -9.35
C TRP A 800 28.30 -22.16 -10.46
N VAL A 801 28.22 -22.72 -11.68
CA VAL A 801 29.07 -22.32 -12.81
C VAL A 801 28.69 -20.92 -13.30
N GLY A 802 27.40 -20.67 -13.53
CA GLY A 802 26.90 -19.34 -13.88
C GLY A 802 27.24 -18.33 -12.78
N ASN A 803 27.09 -18.74 -11.52
CA ASN A 803 27.36 -17.86 -10.38
C ASN A 803 28.84 -17.50 -10.28
N GLN A 804 29.72 -18.49 -10.45
CA GLN A 804 31.17 -18.26 -10.48
C GLN A 804 31.55 -17.32 -11.63
N LYS A 805 30.96 -17.49 -12.82
CA LYS A 805 31.28 -16.66 -13.99
C LYS A 805 31.02 -15.17 -13.77
N TRP A 806 29.85 -14.79 -13.25
CA TRP A 806 29.58 -13.36 -13.03
C TRP A 806 30.41 -12.81 -11.88
N VAL A 807 30.61 -13.58 -10.81
CA VAL A 807 31.46 -13.14 -9.69
C VAL A 807 32.89 -12.86 -10.16
N MET A 808 33.43 -13.74 -11.02
CA MET A 808 34.75 -13.58 -11.63
C MET A 808 34.83 -12.45 -12.65
N ALA A 809 33.70 -12.06 -13.25
CA ALA A 809 33.61 -10.99 -14.25
C ALA A 809 33.12 -9.65 -13.65
N LEU A 810 32.86 -9.59 -12.34
CA LEU A 810 32.36 -8.41 -11.67
C LEU A 810 33.39 -7.29 -11.76
N ASP A 811 32.96 -6.13 -12.24
CA ASP A 811 33.81 -4.93 -12.34
C ASP A 811 33.62 -4.06 -11.09
N TRP A 812 34.69 -3.99 -10.28
CA TRP A 812 34.78 -3.26 -9.01
C TRP A 812 36.25 -3.13 -8.58
N THR A 813 36.54 -2.26 -7.61
CA THR A 813 37.92 -1.94 -7.20
C THR A 813 38.72 -3.15 -6.69
N GLY A 814 38.06 -4.12 -6.05
CA GLY A 814 38.67 -5.35 -5.57
C GLY A 814 38.77 -6.49 -6.60
N GLY A 815 38.26 -6.32 -7.82
CA GLY A 815 38.07 -7.40 -8.79
C GLY A 815 39.37 -8.07 -9.26
N ALA A 816 40.44 -7.30 -9.46
CA ALA A 816 41.73 -7.83 -9.87
C ALA A 816 42.35 -8.73 -8.78
N GLU A 817 42.24 -8.32 -7.51
CA GLU A 817 42.74 -9.11 -6.38
C GLU A 817 41.92 -10.38 -6.17
N PHE A 818 40.58 -10.27 -6.24
CA PHE A 818 39.69 -11.43 -6.16
C PHE A 818 39.99 -12.47 -7.25
N THR A 819 40.19 -12.02 -8.48
CA THR A 819 40.52 -12.90 -9.62
C THR A 819 41.89 -13.56 -9.46
N ALA A 820 42.85 -12.87 -8.84
CA ALA A 820 44.18 -13.40 -8.58
C ALA A 820 44.23 -14.48 -7.48
N GLN A 821 43.23 -14.54 -6.60
CA GLN A 821 43.12 -15.60 -5.60
C GLN A 821 42.92 -16.97 -6.25
N LYS A 822 43.38 -18.02 -5.57
CA LYS A 822 43.12 -19.41 -5.97
C LYS A 822 41.90 -19.94 -5.25
N ASP A 823 41.16 -20.82 -5.91
CA ASP A 823 40.14 -21.62 -5.24
C ASP A 823 40.82 -22.53 -4.24
N ARG A 824 40.28 -22.59 -3.02
CA ARG A 824 40.77 -23.42 -1.93
C ARG A 824 39.62 -24.20 -1.32
N ASP A 825 39.89 -25.41 -0.86
CA ASP A 825 38.89 -26.19 -0.15
C ASP A 825 38.53 -25.52 1.17
N TRP A 826 37.24 -25.56 1.52
CA TRP A 826 36.78 -25.25 2.86
C TRP A 826 36.21 -26.50 3.51
N VAL A 827 36.42 -26.64 4.82
CA VAL A 827 36.22 -27.90 5.53
C VAL A 827 35.28 -27.76 6.72
N VAL A 828 34.46 -28.78 6.95
CA VAL A 828 33.61 -28.93 8.13
C VAL A 828 33.90 -30.31 8.72
N ASP A 829 34.32 -30.35 9.98
CA ASP A 829 34.70 -31.58 10.71
C ASP A 829 35.70 -32.48 9.94
N GLY A 830 36.68 -31.84 9.30
CA GLY A 830 37.74 -32.53 8.55
C GLY A 830 37.30 -33.09 7.18
N GLN A 831 36.05 -32.84 6.75
CA GLN A 831 35.57 -33.18 5.41
C GLN A 831 35.48 -31.93 4.54
N VAL A 832 35.83 -32.06 3.25
CA VAL A 832 35.71 -30.97 2.28
C VAL A 832 34.23 -30.69 2.01
N ALA A 833 33.76 -29.52 2.46
CA ALA A 833 32.39 -29.06 2.27
C ALA A 833 32.19 -28.39 0.90
N GLY A 834 33.28 -27.92 0.28
CA GLY A 834 33.30 -27.34 -1.07
C GLY A 834 34.59 -26.57 -1.29
N PHE A 835 34.61 -25.70 -2.29
CA PHE A 835 35.70 -24.74 -2.48
C PHE A 835 35.22 -23.31 -2.29
N THR A 836 36.14 -22.42 -1.93
CA THR A 836 35.87 -21.01 -1.72
C THR A 836 37.00 -20.12 -2.24
N ARG A 837 36.66 -18.86 -2.47
CA ARG A 837 37.54 -17.78 -2.91
C ARG A 837 37.05 -16.47 -2.29
N SER A 838 37.96 -15.71 -1.69
CA SER A 838 37.62 -14.50 -0.96
C SER A 838 38.66 -13.40 -1.18
N ALA A 839 38.21 -12.17 -1.41
CA ALA A 839 39.06 -10.97 -1.36
C ALA A 839 38.19 -9.72 -1.16
N ASN A 840 38.72 -8.73 -0.42
CA ASN A 840 38.12 -7.39 -0.29
C ASN A 840 36.61 -7.38 0.04
N GLY A 841 36.16 -8.30 0.90
CA GLY A 841 34.76 -8.38 1.35
C GLY A 841 33.82 -9.18 0.45
N LEU A 842 34.27 -9.63 -0.73
CA LEU A 842 33.54 -10.58 -1.58
C LEU A 842 34.04 -12.00 -1.32
N THR A 843 33.12 -12.94 -1.10
CA THR A 843 33.39 -14.38 -0.96
C THR A 843 32.47 -15.18 -1.87
N PHE A 844 33.05 -16.11 -2.62
CA PHE A 844 32.33 -17.14 -3.37
C PHE A 844 32.60 -18.49 -2.71
N ALA A 845 31.57 -19.30 -2.49
CA ALA A 845 31.70 -20.64 -1.95
C ALA A 845 30.77 -21.63 -2.67
N THR A 846 31.24 -22.83 -2.90
CA THR A 846 30.39 -23.95 -3.30
C THR A 846 30.06 -24.84 -2.11
N VAL A 847 28.93 -25.53 -2.17
CA VAL A 847 28.57 -26.57 -1.20
C VAL A 847 28.38 -27.89 -1.94
N ASN A 848 29.34 -28.80 -1.73
CA ASN A 848 29.39 -30.09 -2.40
C ASN A 848 28.15 -30.92 -2.08
N ALA A 849 27.55 -31.48 -3.13
CA ALA A 849 26.37 -32.32 -3.07
C ALA A 849 25.13 -31.68 -2.43
N ALA A 850 25.03 -30.35 -2.42
CA ALA A 850 23.81 -29.61 -2.13
C ALA A 850 23.10 -29.18 -3.43
N GLY A 851 21.77 -29.18 -3.44
CA GLY A 851 20.94 -28.62 -4.49
C GLY A 851 20.71 -27.12 -4.32
N HIS A 852 19.50 -26.67 -4.66
CA HIS A 852 19.08 -25.27 -4.64
C HIS A 852 18.93 -24.74 -3.21
N MET A 853 18.19 -25.48 -2.36
CA MET A 853 18.03 -25.17 -0.93
C MET A 853 19.22 -25.76 -0.15
N VAL A 854 20.37 -25.08 -0.19
CA VAL A 854 21.60 -25.55 0.48
C VAL A 854 21.39 -25.93 1.96
N PRO A 855 20.68 -25.16 2.79
CA PRO A 855 20.46 -25.52 4.18
C PRO A 855 19.56 -26.76 4.36
N TYR A 856 18.70 -27.08 3.38
CA TYR A 856 17.91 -28.31 3.40
C TYR A 856 18.78 -29.55 3.11
N ASP A 857 19.64 -29.50 2.08
CA ASP A 857 20.46 -30.66 1.69
C ASP A 857 21.70 -30.85 2.58
N LYS A 858 22.28 -29.75 3.07
CA LYS A 858 23.53 -29.69 3.85
C LYS A 858 23.41 -28.75 5.07
N PRO A 859 22.49 -29.05 6.02
CA PRO A 859 22.17 -28.14 7.13
C PRO A 859 23.37 -27.82 8.03
N LYS A 860 24.23 -28.81 8.26
CA LYS A 860 25.42 -28.66 9.10
C LYS A 860 26.45 -27.73 8.45
N GLU A 861 26.76 -27.96 7.18
CA GLU A 861 27.69 -27.15 6.40
C GLU A 861 27.15 -25.72 6.21
N ALA A 862 25.84 -25.57 5.98
CA ALA A 862 25.18 -24.27 5.89
C ALA A 862 25.28 -23.47 7.19
N LEU A 863 25.04 -24.09 8.35
CA LEU A 863 25.21 -23.42 9.65
C LEU A 863 26.68 -23.08 9.94
N ALA A 864 27.61 -23.98 9.62
CA ALA A 864 29.05 -23.72 9.80
C ALA A 864 29.51 -22.53 8.95
N MET A 865 29.05 -22.45 7.71
CA MET A 865 29.30 -21.32 6.81
C MET A 865 28.73 -20.01 7.35
N LEU A 866 27.47 -20.00 7.82
CA LEU A 866 26.88 -18.81 8.45
C LEU A 866 27.67 -18.38 9.68
N SER A 867 28.01 -19.32 10.58
CA SER A 867 28.74 -19.04 11.82
C SER A 867 30.04 -18.32 11.53
N ARG A 868 30.89 -18.90 10.67
CA ARG A 868 32.18 -18.32 10.27
C ARG A 868 31.99 -16.94 9.65
N TRP A 869 30.99 -16.78 8.79
CA TRP A 869 30.70 -15.50 8.16
C TRP A 869 30.36 -14.39 9.17
N LEU A 870 29.46 -14.68 10.11
CA LEU A 870 29.06 -13.73 11.15
C LEU A 870 30.21 -13.45 12.14
N GLU A 871 31.03 -14.44 12.44
CA GLU A 871 32.20 -14.34 13.34
C GLU A 871 33.41 -13.70 12.64
N GLY A 872 33.34 -13.45 11.33
CA GLY A 872 34.42 -12.87 10.53
C GLY A 872 35.60 -13.84 10.31
N GLU A 873 35.36 -15.13 10.47
CA GLU A 873 36.32 -16.20 10.20
C GLU A 873 36.35 -16.54 8.70
N ASP A 874 37.50 -17.03 8.25
CA ASP A 874 37.66 -17.50 6.87
C ASP A 874 36.90 -18.84 6.68
N LEU A 875 36.24 -19.03 5.53
CA LEU A 875 35.48 -20.23 5.24
C LEU A 875 36.36 -21.47 5.13
#